data_AF-A0A3M1GTF7-F1
#
_entry.id   AF-A0A3M1GTF7-F1
#
_cell.length_a   1.000
_cell.length_b   1.000
_cell.length_c   1.000
_cell.angle_alpha   90.00
_cell.angle_beta   90.00
_cell.angle_gamma   90.00
#
_symmetry.space_group_name_H-M   'P 1'
#
loop_
_entity.id
_entity.type
_entity.pdbx_description
1 polymer ?
#
loop_
_entity_poly.entity_id
_entity_poly.type
_entity_poly.pdbx_seq_one_letter_code
_entity_poly.pdbx_strand_id
1 'polypeptide(L)'
;MSDRMAMLLAERRRHCQREPGSRCAARACPRILGATAGQPVRRGARALGSDMAEAGGQGFFDRYDFQTLIGRYADVLLAAVVLAILGIMLVPLPPPLLDVLLTSSITFSMLLLLTALYLPEPVALSSFPTLLLVVTLFRLSLSIASTRLILADAYAGEVIEAFGNFVARGNMVVGFVVFAIITVVQFLVIAKGSERISEVAARFTLDAMPGKQMSIDADLRAGAFDIDTARKKRLKLQKESQFYGSMDGAMKFVKGDTIAGIIIIFVNVIGGLVIGVTMKGMDVAKAAQVYTILTIGDGLVAQVSALLTSVSAGMVTTRVISEQEGDVNLGREIATQLTAHPKAFLIASGFLALLGVATPLPTIPFLMIAGVVGTLGFGLQHAVQRREEPGLAGAATEEEPEGEVQATAHPVPVVLELAPEFTSMIDTSKPEGREFFKTLQQVRNELYRELGVQFPGVRVRGNRPLGEGGWCVRIFDVPLFRGAIPPGFGFVRAPAEQFAALGAEVRPVQDPISGRQACFVPLEYADRVADMGASMMGPDHYVLTELGVALKRHAADFLGIQEVQALIDEVGRSIPALLKEVVPKLVPMTSLTEVLQRLVQEEISIRDMRAILQSLARWAQVEKDPATLAEYVRSDLKQQISFKFSGGGRELNVYLLEPQIEQAIRGAIQRTAQGSYLALDPDMARRILAAARKSLADLPSTASRPVILTAVDVRRYLKKLLELDLPQVVVLSYQEISPLLTVQPIGRISLAGVGR
;
A
#
# COMPACT_ATOMS: atom_id res chain seq x y z
N MET A 1 -61.90 4.40 -8.88
CA MET A 1 -62.08 4.62 -10.34
C MET A 1 -60.67 4.67 -10.91
N SER A 2 -60.09 3.59 -11.44
CA SER A 2 -60.56 2.68 -12.51
C SER A 2 -60.47 3.32 -13.90
N ASP A 3 -60.15 2.49 -14.89
CA ASP A 3 -60.37 2.70 -16.32
C ASP A 3 -59.46 3.70 -17.07
N ARG A 4 -58.16 3.73 -16.71
CA ARG A 4 -57.06 4.14 -17.62
C ARG A 4 -55.88 3.16 -17.66
N MET A 5 -56.15 1.87 -17.43
CA MET A 5 -55.15 0.78 -17.47
C MET A 5 -55.49 -0.34 -18.49
N ALA A 6 -56.48 -0.13 -19.36
CA ALA A 6 -57.11 -1.20 -20.17
C ALA A 6 -57.09 -0.96 -21.69
N MET A 7 -56.34 0.04 -22.17
CA MET A 7 -56.26 0.39 -23.60
C MET A 7 -54.81 0.84 -23.92
N LEU A 8 -54.33 0.59 -25.15
CA LEU A 8 -52.94 0.78 -25.63
C LEU A 8 -51.90 -0.31 -25.29
N LEU A 9 -52.32 -1.59 -25.17
CA LEU A 9 -51.41 -2.75 -25.29
C LEU A 9 -51.86 -3.77 -26.38
N ALA A 10 -52.54 -3.29 -27.42
CA ALA A 10 -53.16 -4.17 -28.42
C ALA A 10 -53.17 -3.59 -29.85
N GLU A 11 -52.01 -3.30 -30.44
CA GLU A 11 -51.90 -3.40 -31.90
C GLU A 11 -50.48 -3.77 -32.37
N ARG A 12 -50.38 -4.79 -33.23
CA ARG A 12 -49.11 -5.39 -33.67
C ARG A 12 -49.25 -5.94 -35.08
N ARG A 13 -48.36 -5.52 -35.99
CA ARG A 13 -48.20 -5.96 -37.40
C ARG A 13 -49.29 -5.50 -38.39
N ARG A 14 -48.91 -4.68 -39.38
CA ARG A 14 -48.71 -5.08 -40.80
C ARG A 14 -48.57 -3.85 -41.71
N HIS A 15 -47.41 -3.67 -42.35
CA HIS A 15 -47.27 -3.61 -43.82
C HIS A 15 -45.79 -3.68 -44.23
N CYS A 16 -45.52 -3.78 -45.54
CA CYS A 16 -44.22 -4.14 -46.13
C CYS A 16 -44.14 -3.67 -47.60
N GLN A 17 -42.93 -3.70 -48.20
CA GLN A 17 -42.57 -3.38 -49.60
C GLN A 17 -42.56 -1.87 -49.92
N ARG A 18 -41.63 -1.33 -50.75
CA ARG A 18 -40.98 -1.90 -51.95
C ARG A 18 -39.45 -1.66 -52.08
N GLU A 19 -38.82 -2.52 -52.89
CA GLU A 19 -37.47 -2.46 -53.49
C GLU A 19 -37.44 -1.60 -54.80
N PRO A 20 -36.36 -1.52 -55.64
CA PRO A 20 -35.00 -2.13 -55.64
C PRO A 20 -33.83 -1.12 -55.86
N GLY A 21 -32.54 -1.48 -55.96
CA GLY A 21 -31.83 -2.77 -55.78
C GLY A 21 -30.88 -3.14 -56.95
N SER A 22 -29.66 -3.63 -56.68
CA SER A 22 -28.78 -4.21 -57.72
C SER A 22 -27.63 -5.14 -57.25
N ARG A 23 -27.74 -6.44 -57.58
CA ARG A 23 -26.70 -7.39 -58.10
C ARG A 23 -25.44 -7.69 -57.24
N CYS A 24 -24.79 -8.87 -57.26
CA CYS A 24 -24.98 -10.26 -57.77
C CYS A 24 -23.76 -11.09 -57.25
N ALA A 25 -23.63 -12.43 -57.28
CA ALA A 25 -24.49 -13.61 -57.44
C ALA A 25 -23.65 -14.81 -56.87
N ALA A 26 -24.13 -15.68 -55.97
CA ALA A 26 -25.11 -16.77 -56.08
C ALA A 26 -24.60 -18.11 -56.72
N ARG A 27 -24.65 -19.18 -55.90
CA ARG A 27 -24.81 -20.64 -56.19
C ARG A 27 -23.60 -21.61 -56.30
N ALA A 28 -23.88 -22.80 -55.71
CA ALA A 28 -23.56 -24.17 -56.13
C ALA A 28 -22.27 -24.89 -55.69
N CYS A 29 -22.48 -26.02 -55.00
CA CYS A 29 -21.65 -27.24 -55.05
C CYS A 29 -22.29 -28.16 -56.13
N PRO A 30 -21.57 -29.07 -56.83
CA PRO A 30 -21.14 -30.33 -56.19
C PRO A 30 -19.82 -30.98 -56.70
N ARG A 31 -19.31 -31.96 -55.91
CA ARG A 31 -18.51 -33.17 -56.27
C ARG A 31 -17.88 -33.27 -57.68
N ILE A 32 -16.56 -33.55 -57.75
CA ILE A 32 -15.96 -34.83 -58.24
C ILE A 32 -14.41 -34.87 -58.03
N LEU A 33 -13.81 -36.04 -58.23
CA LEU A 33 -12.46 -36.51 -57.84
C LEU A 33 -11.26 -35.69 -58.35
N GLY A 34 -10.17 -35.75 -57.56
CA GLY A 34 -8.77 -35.68 -58.01
C GLY A 34 -7.87 -36.34 -56.96
N ALA A 35 -7.05 -37.33 -57.32
CA ALA A 35 -6.34 -38.18 -56.34
C ALA A 35 -4.96 -38.69 -56.79
N THR A 36 -3.94 -38.45 -55.96
CA THR A 36 -2.68 -39.20 -55.79
C THR A 36 -2.05 -38.70 -54.46
N ALA A 37 -1.79 -39.49 -53.42
CA ALA A 37 -0.96 -40.70 -53.24
C ALA A 37 0.47 -40.35 -52.72
N GLY A 38 0.82 -40.80 -51.50
CA GLY A 38 2.09 -40.42 -50.83
C GLY A 38 2.29 -40.84 -49.36
N GLN A 39 1.87 -42.03 -48.96
CA GLN A 39 2.27 -42.71 -47.70
C GLN A 39 3.53 -43.60 -47.96
N PRO A 40 4.18 -44.29 -46.98
CA PRO A 40 3.84 -44.62 -45.58
C PRO A 40 4.79 -43.93 -44.55
N VAL A 41 5.20 -44.35 -43.32
CA VAL A 41 5.34 -45.67 -42.62
C VAL A 41 5.08 -45.57 -41.08
N ARG A 42 4.90 -46.76 -40.49
CA ARG A 42 4.78 -47.21 -39.08
C ARG A 42 6.04 -46.87 -38.22
N ARG A 43 6.13 -47.08 -36.89
CA ARG A 43 5.63 -48.15 -35.97
C ARG A 43 5.95 -47.71 -34.51
N GLY A 44 5.23 -48.01 -33.42
CA GLY A 44 3.91 -48.61 -33.19
C GLY A 44 3.59 -48.76 -31.68
N ALA A 45 2.35 -49.15 -31.35
CA ALA A 45 1.89 -50.11 -30.30
C ALA A 45 2.46 -50.08 -28.85
N ARG A 46 1.72 -50.35 -27.76
CA ARG A 46 0.29 -50.65 -27.43
C ARG A 46 0.13 -50.32 -25.91
N ALA A 47 -0.92 -49.68 -25.40
CA ALA A 47 -2.33 -50.11 -25.24
C ALA A 47 -2.58 -51.25 -24.22
N LEU A 48 -3.16 -50.89 -23.07
CA LEU A 48 -3.92 -51.69 -22.06
C LEU A 48 -4.17 -50.77 -20.84
N GLY A 49 -5.37 -50.55 -20.30
CA GLY A 49 -6.73 -50.84 -20.76
C GLY A 49 -7.76 -50.43 -19.68
N SER A 50 -8.94 -49.93 -20.04
CA SER A 50 -9.96 -49.48 -19.05
C SER A 50 -11.41 -49.45 -19.58
N ASP A 51 -11.80 -50.44 -20.37
CA ASP A 51 -13.18 -50.59 -20.88
C ASP A 51 -14.07 -51.38 -19.90
N MET A 52 -14.62 -50.74 -18.86
CA MET A 52 -15.77 -51.22 -18.07
C MET A 52 -16.42 -50.11 -17.23
N ALA A 53 -17.24 -49.23 -17.86
CA ALA A 53 -18.03 -48.23 -17.13
C ALA A 53 -19.31 -47.70 -17.84
N GLU A 54 -19.77 -48.29 -18.95
CA GLU A 54 -20.98 -47.83 -19.66
C GLU A 54 -22.04 -48.94 -19.83
N ALA A 55 -22.86 -49.16 -18.79
CA ALA A 55 -24.16 -49.82 -18.92
C ALA A 55 -25.08 -49.54 -17.71
N GLY A 56 -26.28 -49.01 -17.97
CA GLY A 56 -27.39 -48.91 -16.99
C GLY A 56 -27.41 -47.66 -16.12
N GLY A 57 -28.48 -46.85 -16.23
CA GLY A 57 -28.65 -45.65 -15.39
C GLY A 57 -29.48 -44.49 -15.98
N GLN A 58 -30.31 -44.72 -17.01
CA GLN A 58 -31.18 -43.66 -17.53
C GLN A 58 -32.39 -43.43 -16.61
N GLY A 59 -32.46 -42.25 -15.99
CA GLY A 59 -33.67 -41.75 -15.33
C GLY A 59 -33.40 -40.90 -14.09
N PHE A 60 -34.30 -39.95 -13.83
CA PHE A 60 -34.50 -39.29 -12.53
C PHE A 60 -33.35 -38.41 -11.99
N PHE A 61 -33.02 -37.32 -12.69
CA PHE A 61 -32.96 -35.97 -12.10
C PHE A 61 -32.83 -34.91 -13.21
N ASP A 62 -33.89 -34.14 -13.45
CA ASP A 62 -33.87 -33.08 -14.46
C ASP A 62 -33.12 -31.85 -13.93
N ARG A 63 -31.93 -31.61 -14.48
CA ARG A 63 -30.90 -30.76 -13.86
C ARG A 63 -31.22 -29.27 -13.93
N TYR A 64 -32.21 -28.88 -14.75
CA TYR A 64 -32.65 -27.48 -14.87
C TYR A 64 -33.78 -27.10 -13.90
N ASP A 65 -34.64 -28.04 -13.47
CA ASP A 65 -35.78 -27.71 -12.61
C ASP A 65 -35.46 -27.77 -11.10
N PHE A 66 -34.40 -28.49 -10.72
CA PHE A 66 -33.99 -28.62 -9.31
C PHE A 66 -33.57 -27.27 -8.70
N GLN A 67 -32.92 -26.39 -9.46
CA GLN A 67 -32.53 -25.06 -8.99
C GLN A 67 -33.73 -24.11 -8.85
N THR A 68 -34.69 -24.17 -9.77
CA THR A 68 -35.94 -23.38 -9.71
C THR A 68 -36.86 -23.83 -8.59
N LEU A 69 -36.94 -25.14 -8.29
CA LEU A 69 -37.64 -25.64 -7.10
C LEU A 69 -36.95 -25.19 -5.80
N ILE A 70 -35.63 -25.37 -5.67
CA ILE A 70 -34.89 -24.94 -4.46
C ILE A 70 -35.07 -23.45 -4.21
N GLY A 71 -34.90 -22.59 -5.23
CA GLY A 71 -35.08 -21.15 -5.09
C GLY A 71 -36.50 -20.72 -4.67
N ARG A 72 -37.52 -21.57 -4.88
CA ARG A 72 -38.92 -21.29 -4.54
C ARG A 72 -39.35 -21.82 -3.18
N TYR A 73 -38.60 -22.77 -2.62
CA TYR A 73 -38.89 -23.41 -1.32
C TYR A 73 -37.75 -23.28 -0.30
N ALA A 74 -36.73 -22.44 -0.56
CA ALA A 74 -35.54 -22.28 0.29
C ALA A 74 -35.87 -21.99 1.76
N ASP A 75 -36.82 -21.10 2.04
CA ASP A 75 -37.23 -20.75 3.41
C ASP A 75 -37.91 -21.93 4.12
N VAL A 76 -38.72 -22.70 3.39
CA VAL A 76 -39.38 -23.92 3.89
C VAL A 76 -38.35 -25.01 4.16
N LEU A 77 -37.36 -25.16 3.29
CA LEU A 77 -36.24 -26.10 3.46
C LEU A 77 -35.39 -25.73 4.69
N LEU A 78 -35.07 -24.45 4.88
CA LEU A 78 -34.32 -23.97 6.05
C LEU A 78 -35.11 -24.22 7.35
N ALA A 79 -36.41 -23.90 7.37
CA ALA A 79 -37.28 -24.18 8.50
C ALA A 79 -37.38 -25.69 8.79
N ALA A 80 -37.51 -26.54 7.76
CA ALA A 80 -37.53 -27.99 7.89
C ALA A 80 -36.21 -28.55 8.43
N VAL A 81 -35.06 -28.01 8.02
CA VAL A 81 -33.73 -28.39 8.56
C VAL A 81 -33.62 -28.04 10.05
N VAL A 82 -34.03 -26.84 10.47
CA VAL A 82 -34.01 -26.44 11.88
C VAL A 82 -34.97 -27.30 12.71
N LEU A 83 -36.17 -27.61 12.20
CA LEU A 83 -37.11 -28.53 12.85
C LEU A 83 -36.57 -29.97 12.92
N ALA A 84 -35.83 -30.44 11.91
CA ALA A 84 -35.19 -31.75 11.94
C ALA A 84 -34.06 -31.83 12.98
N ILE A 85 -33.26 -30.77 13.13
CA ILE A 85 -32.24 -30.66 14.18
C ILE A 85 -32.85 -30.71 15.59
N LEU A 86 -33.97 -30.02 15.81
CA LEU A 86 -34.75 -30.12 17.06
C LEU A 86 -35.38 -31.52 17.23
N GLY A 87 -35.82 -32.14 16.13
CA GLY A 87 -36.32 -33.51 16.08
C GLY A 87 -35.27 -34.53 16.52
N ILE A 88 -34.03 -34.42 16.04
CA ILE A 88 -32.88 -35.25 16.45
C ILE A 88 -32.62 -35.16 17.96
N MET A 89 -32.77 -33.97 18.55
CA MET A 89 -32.59 -33.80 20.00
C MET A 89 -33.71 -34.47 20.82
N LEU A 90 -34.91 -34.64 20.27
CA LEU A 90 -36.07 -35.19 20.99
C LEU A 90 -36.30 -36.68 20.72
N VAL A 91 -36.26 -37.12 19.46
CA VAL A 91 -36.58 -38.49 19.02
C VAL A 91 -35.35 -39.39 19.12
N PRO A 92 -35.44 -40.62 19.68
CA PRO A 92 -34.33 -41.57 19.65
C PRO A 92 -33.99 -41.97 18.21
N LEU A 93 -32.72 -41.80 17.82
CA LEU A 93 -32.22 -42.24 16.51
C LEU A 93 -31.73 -43.69 16.56
N PRO A 94 -31.90 -44.49 15.50
CA PRO A 94 -31.20 -45.77 15.37
C PRO A 94 -29.70 -45.53 15.07
N PRO A 95 -28.76 -46.33 15.61
CA PRO A 95 -27.32 -46.14 15.43
C PRO A 95 -26.83 -45.90 13.99
N PRO A 96 -27.22 -46.66 12.95
CA PRO A 96 -26.73 -46.41 11.59
C PRO A 96 -27.20 -45.06 11.01
N LEU A 97 -28.31 -44.49 11.49
CA LEU A 97 -28.71 -43.13 11.10
C LEU A 97 -27.86 -42.08 11.83
N LEU A 98 -27.47 -42.33 13.09
CA LEU A 98 -26.51 -41.48 13.78
C LEU A 98 -25.14 -41.50 13.08
N ASP A 99 -24.62 -42.66 12.68
CA ASP A 99 -23.36 -42.78 11.94
C ASP A 99 -23.37 -41.97 10.62
N VAL A 100 -24.46 -42.04 9.85
CA VAL A 100 -24.66 -41.23 8.63
C VAL A 100 -24.70 -39.74 8.95
N LEU A 101 -25.41 -39.32 10.00
CA LEU A 101 -25.53 -37.92 10.37
C LEU A 101 -24.21 -37.34 10.92
N LEU A 102 -23.48 -38.08 11.76
CA LEU A 102 -22.14 -37.72 12.23
C LEU A 102 -21.15 -37.58 11.06
N THR A 103 -21.17 -38.53 10.12
CA THR A 103 -20.35 -38.47 8.91
C THR A 103 -20.68 -37.22 8.09
N SER A 104 -21.97 -36.93 7.87
CA SER A 104 -22.40 -35.72 7.15
C SER A 104 -21.99 -34.43 7.88
N SER A 105 -21.99 -34.40 9.22
CA SER A 105 -21.52 -33.25 10.00
C SER A 105 -20.04 -32.96 9.76
N ILE A 106 -19.19 -34.00 9.70
CA ILE A 106 -17.78 -33.86 9.29
C ILE A 106 -17.69 -33.36 7.84
N THR A 107 -18.47 -33.93 6.91
CA THR A 107 -18.48 -33.50 5.50
C THR A 107 -18.88 -32.03 5.34
N PHE A 108 -19.94 -31.56 6.00
CA PHE A 108 -20.35 -30.16 5.97
C PHE A 108 -19.30 -29.23 6.60
N SER A 109 -18.65 -29.67 7.68
CA SER A 109 -17.56 -28.92 8.32
C SER A 109 -16.34 -28.78 7.38
N MET A 110 -16.01 -29.82 6.62
CA MET A 110 -14.95 -29.81 5.62
C MET A 110 -15.31 -28.95 4.39
N LEU A 111 -16.57 -29.03 3.92
CA LEU A 111 -17.07 -28.20 2.82
C LEU A 111 -17.05 -26.71 3.19
N LEU A 112 -17.41 -26.34 4.43
CA LEU A 112 -17.29 -24.96 4.91
C LEU A 112 -15.82 -24.49 4.92
N LEU A 113 -14.86 -25.33 5.30
CA LEU A 113 -13.44 -24.98 5.29
C LEU A 113 -12.89 -24.78 3.87
N LEU A 114 -13.26 -25.66 2.94
CA LEU A 114 -12.86 -25.52 1.54
C LEU A 114 -13.53 -24.29 0.90
N THR A 115 -14.81 -24.04 1.18
CA THR A 115 -15.51 -22.83 0.70
C THR A 115 -14.83 -21.57 1.25
N ALA A 116 -14.51 -21.54 2.54
CA ALA A 116 -13.76 -20.44 3.16
C ALA A 116 -12.41 -20.16 2.50
N LEU A 117 -11.70 -21.21 2.02
CA LEU A 117 -10.39 -21.10 1.39
C LEU A 117 -10.44 -20.47 -0.02
N TYR A 118 -11.54 -20.63 -0.73
CA TYR A 118 -11.74 -20.15 -2.10
C TYR A 118 -12.62 -18.89 -2.21
N LEU A 119 -13.17 -18.36 -1.12
CA LEU A 119 -13.92 -17.11 -1.15
C LEU A 119 -12.97 -15.91 -1.40
N PRO A 120 -13.18 -15.11 -2.47
CA PRO A 120 -12.31 -13.98 -2.78
C PRO A 120 -12.45 -12.86 -1.74
N GLU A 121 -13.67 -12.59 -1.26
CA GLU A 121 -13.93 -11.66 -0.16
C GLU A 121 -14.89 -12.26 0.89
N PRO A 122 -14.77 -11.90 2.20
CA PRO A 122 -15.61 -12.48 3.25
C PRO A 122 -17.12 -12.26 3.03
N VAL A 123 -17.47 -11.09 2.49
CA VAL A 123 -18.86 -10.65 2.29
C VAL A 123 -19.57 -11.40 1.14
N ALA A 124 -18.82 -12.08 0.27
CA ALA A 124 -19.39 -12.84 -0.85
C ALA A 124 -20.31 -13.98 -0.38
N LEU A 125 -20.06 -14.57 0.79
CA LEU A 125 -20.95 -15.54 1.44
C LEU A 125 -21.63 -14.91 2.67
N SER A 126 -22.46 -13.89 2.43
CA SER A 126 -23.18 -13.16 3.49
C SER A 126 -24.07 -14.02 4.42
N SER A 127 -24.37 -15.27 4.06
CA SER A 127 -25.09 -16.26 4.87
C SER A 127 -24.18 -17.13 5.77
N PHE A 128 -22.85 -17.00 5.69
CA PHE A 128 -21.90 -17.84 6.43
C PHE A 128 -22.12 -17.85 7.96
N PRO A 129 -22.40 -16.73 8.66
CA PRO A 129 -22.71 -16.75 10.10
C PRO A 129 -23.94 -17.59 10.44
N THR A 130 -24.96 -17.58 9.57
CA THR A 130 -26.18 -18.40 9.72
C THR A 130 -25.92 -19.87 9.44
N LEU A 131 -25.12 -20.19 8.42
CA LEU A 131 -24.71 -21.58 8.12
C LEU A 131 -23.91 -22.18 9.29
N LEU A 132 -22.99 -21.40 9.86
CA LEU A 132 -22.21 -21.76 11.05
C LEU A 132 -23.11 -22.03 12.26
N LEU A 133 -24.15 -21.21 12.49
CA LEU A 133 -25.14 -21.43 13.55
C LEU A 133 -25.92 -22.75 13.34
N VAL A 134 -26.34 -23.04 12.10
CA VAL A 134 -27.06 -24.29 11.77
C VAL A 134 -26.18 -25.52 11.94
N VAL A 135 -24.90 -25.48 11.52
CA VAL A 135 -23.97 -26.61 11.67
C VAL A 135 -23.58 -26.85 13.13
N THR A 136 -23.44 -25.80 13.95
CA THR A 136 -23.21 -25.96 15.40
C THR A 136 -24.44 -26.48 16.14
N LEU A 137 -25.64 -26.00 15.82
CA LEU A 137 -26.90 -26.58 16.32
C LEU A 137 -27.05 -28.06 15.93
N PHE A 138 -26.72 -28.42 14.68
CA PHE A 138 -26.71 -29.80 14.21
C PHE A 138 -25.72 -30.65 15.01
N ARG A 139 -24.47 -30.22 15.15
CA ARG A 139 -23.45 -30.92 15.95
C ARG A 139 -23.91 -31.15 17.39
N LEU A 140 -24.42 -30.11 18.05
CA LEU A 140 -24.93 -30.20 19.42
C LEU A 140 -26.11 -31.19 19.53
N SER A 141 -27.04 -31.19 18.56
CA SER A 141 -28.15 -32.16 18.53
C SER A 141 -27.66 -33.60 18.40
N LEU A 142 -26.61 -33.85 17.61
CA LEU A 142 -26.02 -35.16 17.44
C LEU A 142 -25.29 -35.64 18.70
N SER A 143 -24.55 -34.77 19.39
CA SER A 143 -23.94 -35.11 20.68
C SER A 143 -24.96 -35.42 21.77
N ILE A 144 -26.15 -34.81 21.73
CA ILE A 144 -27.25 -35.13 22.67
C ILE A 144 -27.92 -36.48 22.30
N ALA A 145 -28.02 -36.79 21.00
CA ALA A 145 -28.52 -38.08 20.52
C ALA A 145 -27.53 -39.23 20.79
N SER A 146 -26.23 -39.02 20.59
CA SER A 146 -25.18 -39.99 20.89
C SER A 146 -25.06 -40.26 22.39
N THR A 147 -25.06 -39.22 23.25
CA THR A 147 -25.16 -39.36 24.72
C THR A 147 -26.30 -40.29 25.12
N ARG A 148 -27.47 -40.19 24.48
CA ARG A 148 -28.61 -41.06 24.78
C ARG A 148 -28.31 -42.53 24.49
N LEU A 149 -27.76 -42.84 23.31
CA LEU A 149 -27.40 -44.21 22.91
C LEU A 149 -26.23 -44.76 23.75
N ILE A 150 -25.21 -43.94 24.01
CA ILE A 150 -24.10 -44.28 24.92
C ILE A 150 -24.65 -44.71 26.28
N LEU A 151 -25.47 -43.88 26.93
CA LEU A 151 -25.99 -44.16 28.27
C LEU A 151 -27.03 -45.28 28.29
N ALA A 152 -28.01 -45.25 27.38
CA ALA A 152 -29.10 -46.23 27.34
C ALA A 152 -28.63 -47.62 26.91
N ASP A 153 -27.90 -47.71 25.80
CA ASP A 153 -27.58 -48.99 25.14
C ASP A 153 -26.13 -49.44 25.37
N ALA A 154 -25.21 -48.52 25.69
CA ALA A 154 -23.75 -48.77 25.72
C ALA A 154 -23.18 -49.17 24.35
N TYR A 155 -23.81 -48.67 23.30
CA TYR A 155 -23.37 -48.71 21.91
C TYR A 155 -23.89 -47.45 21.21
N ALA A 156 -23.11 -46.86 20.29
CA ALA A 156 -23.40 -45.53 19.74
C ALA A 156 -23.21 -45.41 18.22
N GLY A 157 -23.05 -46.53 17.51
CA GLY A 157 -22.69 -46.56 16.09
C GLY A 157 -21.22 -46.87 15.86
N GLU A 158 -20.92 -47.35 14.65
CA GLU A 158 -19.59 -47.84 14.27
C GLU A 158 -18.57 -46.69 14.18
N VAL A 159 -19.00 -45.48 13.81
CA VAL A 159 -18.11 -44.31 13.69
C VAL A 159 -17.56 -43.92 15.06
N ILE A 160 -18.41 -43.87 16.09
CA ILE A 160 -17.98 -43.53 17.46
C ILE A 160 -17.02 -44.60 17.99
N GLU A 161 -17.34 -45.89 17.82
CA GLU A 161 -16.46 -46.98 18.29
C GLU A 161 -15.10 -47.00 17.56
N ALA A 162 -15.08 -46.73 16.25
CA ALA A 162 -13.85 -46.65 15.46
C ALA A 162 -12.94 -45.49 15.93
N PHE A 163 -13.50 -44.29 16.13
CA PHE A 163 -12.73 -43.13 16.63
C PHE A 163 -12.19 -43.35 18.05
N GLY A 164 -12.99 -43.96 18.93
CA GLY A 164 -12.57 -44.29 20.30
C GLY A 164 -11.39 -45.27 20.32
N ASN A 165 -11.48 -46.36 19.56
CA ASN A 165 -10.41 -47.35 19.46
C ASN A 165 -9.14 -46.81 18.78
N PHE A 166 -9.27 -45.95 17.76
CA PHE A 166 -8.14 -45.34 17.05
C PHE A 166 -7.21 -44.52 17.95
N VAL A 167 -7.77 -43.76 18.90
CA VAL A 167 -6.98 -42.98 19.88
C VAL A 167 -6.55 -43.84 21.07
N ALA A 168 -7.36 -44.83 21.49
CA ALA A 168 -6.98 -45.72 22.58
C ALA A 168 -5.78 -46.62 22.25
N ARG A 169 -5.65 -47.13 21.02
CA ARG A 169 -4.55 -48.03 20.58
C ARG A 169 -4.26 -49.20 21.55
N GLY A 170 -5.31 -49.72 22.20
CA GLY A 170 -5.19 -50.78 23.22
C GLY A 170 -4.81 -50.33 24.64
N ASN A 171 -4.47 -49.05 24.87
CA ASN A 171 -4.21 -48.49 26.21
C ASN A 171 -5.11 -47.28 26.49
N MET A 172 -6.18 -47.51 27.27
CA MET A 172 -7.18 -46.49 27.58
C MET A 172 -6.64 -45.31 28.40
N VAL A 173 -5.60 -45.50 29.22
CA VAL A 173 -5.00 -44.40 29.99
C VAL A 173 -4.30 -43.43 29.03
N VAL A 174 -3.55 -43.96 28.06
CA VAL A 174 -2.93 -43.16 27.00
C VAL A 174 -3.99 -42.49 26.13
N GLY A 175 -5.03 -43.24 25.72
CA GLY A 175 -6.15 -42.70 24.94
C GLY A 175 -6.85 -41.54 25.64
N PHE A 176 -7.17 -41.69 26.92
CA PHE A 176 -7.82 -40.65 27.73
C PHE A 176 -6.94 -39.41 27.91
N VAL A 177 -5.63 -39.57 28.16
CA VAL A 177 -4.69 -38.44 28.27
C VAL A 177 -4.56 -37.69 26.93
N VAL A 178 -4.41 -38.40 25.81
CA VAL A 178 -4.35 -37.79 24.47
C VAL A 178 -5.66 -37.05 24.16
N PHE A 179 -6.80 -37.67 24.42
CA PHE A 179 -8.11 -37.07 24.25
C PHE A 179 -8.32 -35.81 25.11
N ALA A 180 -7.92 -35.84 26.39
CA ALA A 180 -7.99 -34.69 27.28
C ALA A 180 -7.13 -33.53 26.76
N ILE A 181 -5.93 -33.79 26.26
CA ILE A 181 -5.06 -32.77 25.65
C ILE A 181 -5.72 -32.15 24.41
N ILE A 182 -6.25 -32.96 23.48
CA ILE A 182 -6.93 -32.45 22.28
C ILE A 182 -8.16 -31.60 22.67
N THR A 183 -8.96 -32.07 23.63
CA THR A 183 -10.14 -31.36 24.16
C THR A 183 -9.76 -29.98 24.74
N VAL A 184 -8.68 -29.92 25.54
CA VAL A 184 -8.20 -28.68 26.17
C VAL A 184 -7.65 -27.71 25.12
N VAL A 185 -6.89 -28.20 24.12
CA VAL A 185 -6.38 -27.37 23.02
C VAL A 185 -7.54 -26.81 22.16
N GLN A 186 -8.49 -27.66 21.79
CA GLN A 186 -9.67 -27.28 20.99
C GLN A 186 -10.48 -26.16 21.69
N PHE A 187 -10.64 -26.21 23.01
CA PHE A 187 -11.34 -25.15 23.74
C PHE A 187 -10.49 -23.90 24.01
N LEU A 188 -9.32 -24.04 24.63
CA LEU A 188 -8.54 -22.91 25.13
C LEU A 188 -7.78 -22.16 24.02
N VAL A 189 -7.26 -22.89 23.02
CA VAL A 189 -6.47 -22.30 21.93
C VAL A 189 -7.37 -21.98 20.75
N ILE A 190 -8.19 -22.94 20.30
CA ILE A 190 -8.86 -22.84 19.00
C ILE A 190 -10.21 -22.10 19.13
N ALA A 191 -11.16 -22.58 19.93
CA ALA A 191 -12.45 -21.92 20.10
C ALA A 191 -12.32 -20.52 20.72
N LYS A 192 -11.58 -20.39 21.84
CA LYS A 192 -11.29 -19.08 22.48
C LYS A 192 -10.39 -18.16 21.64
N GLY A 193 -9.49 -18.71 20.83
CA GLY A 193 -8.66 -17.94 19.90
C GLY A 193 -9.50 -17.33 18.79
N SER A 194 -10.25 -18.18 18.06
CA SER A 194 -11.14 -17.73 16.98
C SER A 194 -12.23 -16.78 17.48
N GLU A 195 -12.75 -16.93 18.71
CA GLU A 195 -13.66 -15.94 19.33
C GLU A 195 -12.99 -14.56 19.38
N ARG A 196 -11.85 -14.43 20.07
CA ARG A 196 -11.16 -13.15 20.27
C ARG A 196 -10.72 -12.51 18.96
N ILE A 197 -10.24 -13.32 18.02
CA ILE A 197 -9.85 -12.87 16.68
C ILE A 197 -11.06 -12.29 15.95
N SER A 198 -12.22 -12.95 16.02
CA SER A 198 -13.46 -12.50 15.37
C SER A 198 -14.05 -11.27 16.04
N GLU A 199 -14.07 -11.19 17.38
CA GLU A 199 -14.50 -10.03 18.16
C GLU A 199 -13.68 -8.78 17.80
N VAL A 200 -12.35 -8.91 17.78
CA VAL A 200 -11.42 -7.81 17.49
C VAL A 200 -11.49 -7.38 16.02
N ALA A 201 -11.55 -8.34 15.08
CA ALA A 201 -11.70 -8.04 13.66
C ALA A 201 -13.05 -7.37 13.36
N ALA A 202 -14.15 -7.91 13.89
CA ALA A 202 -15.47 -7.32 13.73
C ALA A 202 -15.53 -5.90 14.31
N ARG A 203 -14.97 -5.68 15.50
CA ARG A 203 -14.90 -4.35 16.12
C ARG A 203 -14.14 -3.35 15.26
N PHE A 204 -12.91 -3.64 14.85
CA PHE A 204 -12.13 -2.69 14.04
C PHE A 204 -12.78 -2.40 12.67
N THR A 205 -13.36 -3.42 12.02
CA THR A 205 -14.07 -3.21 10.75
C THR A 205 -15.37 -2.41 10.92
N LEU A 206 -16.10 -2.60 12.03
CA LEU A 206 -17.29 -1.80 12.36
C LEU A 206 -16.96 -0.37 12.77
N ASP A 207 -15.91 -0.15 13.57
CA ASP A 207 -15.41 1.18 13.97
C ASP A 207 -14.95 1.98 12.73
N ALA A 208 -14.52 1.31 11.65
CA ALA A 208 -14.17 1.92 10.37
C ALA A 208 -15.38 2.26 9.45
N MET A 209 -16.58 1.74 9.73
CA MET A 209 -17.76 1.93 8.88
C MET A 209 -18.15 3.40 8.63
N PRO A 210 -18.15 4.31 9.63
CA PRO A 210 -18.48 5.71 9.40
C PRO A 210 -17.50 6.39 8.43
N GLY A 211 -16.20 6.07 8.53
CA GLY A 211 -15.19 6.56 7.60
C GLY A 211 -15.42 6.08 6.17
N LYS A 212 -15.69 4.78 5.98
CA LYS A 212 -16.05 4.21 4.67
C LYS A 212 -17.36 4.79 4.10
N GLN A 213 -18.33 5.17 4.94
CA GLN A 213 -19.55 5.85 4.48
C GLN A 213 -19.25 7.29 4.06
N MET A 214 -18.48 8.03 4.86
CA MET A 214 -18.11 9.42 4.58
C MET A 214 -17.26 9.58 3.32
N SER A 215 -16.38 8.61 2.99
CA SER A 215 -15.62 8.65 1.73
C SER A 215 -16.52 8.45 0.52
N ILE A 216 -17.41 7.45 0.50
CA ILE A 216 -18.39 7.25 -0.59
C ILE A 216 -19.24 8.51 -0.81
N ASP A 217 -19.64 9.18 0.28
CA ASP A 217 -20.44 10.40 0.25
C ASP A 217 -19.63 11.63 -0.19
N ALA A 218 -18.33 11.69 0.08
CA ALA A 218 -17.43 12.71 -0.44
C ALA A 218 -17.14 12.51 -1.93
N ASP A 219 -16.85 11.28 -2.35
CA ASP A 219 -16.57 10.92 -3.75
C ASP A 219 -17.77 11.16 -4.66
N LEU A 220 -18.99 10.87 -4.17
CA LEU A 220 -20.25 11.21 -4.86
C LEU A 220 -20.43 12.73 -5.02
N ARG A 221 -20.07 13.53 -4.01
CA ARG A 221 -20.12 15.00 -4.08
C ARG A 221 -19.02 15.58 -4.98
N ALA A 222 -17.88 14.92 -5.08
CA ALA A 222 -16.79 15.26 -5.99
C ALA A 222 -17.05 14.85 -7.45
N GLY A 223 -18.13 14.11 -7.73
CA GLY A 223 -18.47 13.63 -9.07
C GLY A 223 -17.63 12.42 -9.53
N ALA A 224 -16.89 11.77 -8.63
CA ALA A 224 -16.06 10.61 -8.96
C ALA A 224 -16.90 9.34 -9.23
N PHE A 225 -18.11 9.26 -8.67
CA PHE A 225 -19.06 8.16 -8.91
C PHE A 225 -20.47 8.68 -9.22
N ASP A 226 -21.18 7.96 -10.07
CA ASP A 226 -22.63 8.10 -10.24
C ASP A 226 -23.41 7.62 -9.00
N ILE A 227 -24.65 8.10 -8.86
CA ILE A 227 -25.60 7.77 -7.78
C ILE A 227 -25.83 6.26 -7.66
N ASP A 228 -25.99 5.51 -8.76
CA ASP A 228 -26.19 4.06 -8.68
C ASP A 228 -24.91 3.32 -8.27
N THR A 229 -23.74 3.85 -8.61
CA THR A 229 -22.44 3.32 -8.14
C THR A 229 -22.24 3.58 -6.64
N ALA A 230 -22.56 4.79 -6.16
CA ALA A 230 -22.56 5.09 -4.73
C ALA A 230 -23.58 4.24 -3.96
N ARG A 231 -24.77 4.00 -4.53
CA ARG A 231 -25.79 3.09 -3.96
C ARG A 231 -25.30 1.65 -3.87
N LYS A 232 -24.63 1.13 -4.90
CA LYS A 232 -23.99 -0.20 -4.89
C LYS A 232 -22.90 -0.29 -3.82
N LYS A 233 -22.01 0.72 -3.71
CA LYS A 233 -20.96 0.77 -2.67
C LYS A 233 -21.56 0.80 -1.25
N ARG A 234 -22.56 1.65 -0.99
CA ARG A 234 -23.30 1.70 0.29
C ARG A 234 -23.98 0.36 0.62
N LEU A 235 -24.58 -0.33 -0.36
CA LEU A 235 -25.17 -1.67 -0.16
C LEU A 235 -24.13 -2.74 0.16
N LYS A 236 -22.96 -2.73 -0.48
CA LYS A 236 -21.85 -3.63 -0.14
C LYS A 236 -21.36 -3.37 1.29
N LEU A 237 -21.22 -2.10 1.67
CA LEU A 237 -20.79 -1.69 3.01
C LEU A 237 -21.81 -2.04 4.09
N GLN A 238 -23.11 -1.96 3.80
CA GLN A 238 -24.18 -2.42 4.69
C GLN A 238 -24.10 -3.95 4.91
N LYS A 239 -23.88 -4.72 3.83
CA LYS A 239 -23.65 -6.18 3.94
C LYS A 239 -22.39 -6.50 4.75
N GLU A 240 -21.30 -5.76 4.55
CA GLU A 240 -20.06 -5.89 5.32
C GLU A 240 -20.31 -5.66 6.82
N SER A 241 -21.02 -4.59 7.19
CA SER A 241 -21.40 -4.31 8.59
C SER A 241 -22.30 -5.41 9.19
N GLN A 242 -23.34 -5.84 8.47
CA GLN A 242 -24.22 -6.92 8.93
C GLN A 242 -23.47 -8.26 9.08
N PHE A 243 -22.52 -8.54 8.18
CA PHE A 243 -21.69 -9.73 8.22
C PHE A 243 -20.84 -9.78 9.49
N TYR A 244 -20.00 -8.77 9.74
CA TYR A 244 -19.13 -8.76 10.91
C TYR A 244 -19.91 -8.70 12.23
N GLY A 245 -21.03 -7.96 12.28
CA GLY A 245 -21.91 -7.92 13.46
C GLY A 245 -22.60 -9.25 13.78
N SER A 246 -23.06 -9.99 12.75
CA SER A 246 -23.64 -11.32 12.97
C SER A 246 -22.59 -12.41 13.23
N MET A 247 -21.37 -12.24 12.71
CA MET A 247 -20.27 -13.18 12.91
C MET A 247 -19.74 -13.19 14.36
N ASP A 248 -19.66 -12.04 15.03
CA ASP A 248 -19.33 -11.97 16.46
C ASP A 248 -20.34 -12.76 17.32
N GLY A 249 -21.64 -12.57 17.06
CA GLY A 249 -22.71 -13.32 17.73
C GLY A 249 -22.64 -14.83 17.45
N ALA A 250 -22.39 -15.21 16.20
CA ALA A 250 -22.22 -16.60 15.80
C ALA A 250 -21.01 -17.27 16.50
N MET A 251 -19.89 -16.56 16.64
CA MET A 251 -18.69 -17.10 17.28
C MET A 251 -18.85 -17.31 18.79
N LYS A 252 -19.62 -16.46 19.47
CA LYS A 252 -20.02 -16.66 20.86
C LYS A 252 -20.87 -17.94 21.03
N PHE A 253 -21.65 -18.32 20.02
CA PHE A 253 -22.38 -19.59 20.00
C PHE A 253 -21.45 -20.82 19.82
N VAL A 254 -20.47 -20.79 18.89
CA VAL A 254 -19.50 -21.90 18.71
C VAL A 254 -18.76 -22.26 20.00
N LYS A 255 -18.39 -21.23 20.78
CA LYS A 255 -17.77 -21.39 22.09
C LYS A 255 -18.71 -22.01 23.11
N GLY A 256 -19.98 -21.60 23.14
CA GLY A 256 -21.01 -22.20 24.02
C GLY A 256 -21.20 -23.69 23.74
N ASP A 257 -21.28 -24.05 22.46
CA ASP A 257 -21.33 -25.44 21.96
C ASP A 257 -20.06 -26.23 22.35
N THR A 258 -18.86 -25.64 22.26
CA THR A 258 -17.62 -26.31 22.74
C THR A 258 -17.61 -26.53 24.26
N ILE A 259 -18.20 -25.61 25.05
CA ILE A 259 -18.37 -25.79 26.51
C ILE A 259 -19.39 -26.91 26.79
N ALA A 260 -20.50 -26.96 26.04
CA ALA A 260 -21.50 -28.02 26.14
C ALA A 260 -20.88 -29.40 25.82
N GLY A 261 -20.03 -29.50 24.80
CA GLY A 261 -19.28 -30.72 24.48
C GLY A 261 -18.39 -31.22 25.63
N ILE A 262 -17.71 -30.32 26.34
CA ILE A 262 -16.93 -30.67 27.54
C ILE A 262 -17.84 -31.21 28.66
N ILE A 263 -19.01 -30.58 28.88
CA ILE A 263 -19.98 -31.04 29.87
C ILE A 263 -20.54 -32.43 29.50
N ILE A 264 -20.86 -32.64 28.21
CA ILE A 264 -21.31 -33.92 27.66
C ILE A 264 -20.27 -35.03 27.91
N ILE A 265 -18.99 -34.76 27.72
CA ILE A 265 -17.90 -35.71 28.02
C ILE A 265 -17.92 -36.13 29.50
N PHE A 266 -18.06 -35.19 30.44
CA PHE A 266 -18.17 -35.52 31.86
C PHE A 266 -19.44 -36.32 32.20
N VAL A 267 -20.59 -35.97 31.59
CA VAL A 267 -21.86 -36.68 31.77
C VAL A 267 -21.78 -38.11 31.23
N ASN A 268 -21.17 -38.32 30.06
CA ASN A 268 -21.03 -39.63 29.44
C ASN A 268 -20.11 -40.57 30.24
N VAL A 269 -18.98 -40.08 30.76
CA VAL A 269 -18.08 -40.88 31.62
C VAL A 269 -18.74 -41.18 32.98
N ILE A 270 -19.23 -40.17 33.70
CA ILE A 270 -19.72 -40.34 35.08
C ILE A 270 -21.07 -41.07 35.08
N GLY A 271 -22.03 -40.62 34.26
CA GLY A 271 -23.34 -41.26 34.12
C GLY A 271 -23.22 -42.67 33.54
N GLY A 272 -22.32 -42.87 32.58
CA GLY A 272 -22.04 -44.17 31.99
C GLY A 272 -21.50 -45.17 33.00
N LEU A 273 -20.53 -44.77 33.83
CA LEU A 273 -20.01 -45.61 34.92
C LEU A 273 -21.12 -45.98 35.92
N VAL A 274 -21.95 -45.02 36.34
CA VAL A 274 -23.05 -45.26 37.28
C VAL A 274 -24.09 -46.22 36.70
N ILE A 275 -24.55 -45.99 35.46
CA ILE A 275 -25.57 -46.83 34.79
C ILE A 275 -24.99 -48.23 34.49
N GLY A 276 -23.73 -48.30 34.02
CA GLY A 276 -23.02 -49.55 33.74
C GLY A 276 -22.97 -50.47 34.97
N VAL A 277 -22.54 -49.94 36.11
CA VAL A 277 -22.40 -50.72 37.34
C VAL A 277 -23.76 -50.99 38.00
N THR A 278 -24.61 -49.96 38.18
CA THR A 278 -25.83 -50.10 39.01
C THR A 278 -27.05 -50.63 38.26
N MET A 279 -27.16 -50.40 36.95
CA MET A 279 -28.33 -50.79 36.15
C MET A 279 -28.04 -51.92 35.15
N LYS A 280 -26.83 -51.98 34.59
CA LYS A 280 -26.41 -53.04 33.64
C LYS A 280 -25.58 -54.16 34.28
N GLY A 281 -25.28 -54.09 35.57
CA GLY A 281 -24.56 -55.13 36.31
C GLY A 281 -23.13 -55.38 35.82
N MET A 282 -22.51 -54.40 35.16
CA MET A 282 -21.14 -54.50 34.67
C MET A 282 -20.14 -54.34 35.82
N ASP A 283 -19.03 -55.09 35.77
CA ASP A 283 -17.88 -54.80 36.62
C ASP A 283 -17.38 -53.35 36.41
N VAL A 284 -16.83 -52.73 37.47
CA VAL A 284 -16.38 -51.33 37.48
C VAL A 284 -15.31 -51.07 36.41
N ALA A 285 -14.35 -51.98 36.22
CA ALA A 285 -13.32 -51.82 35.20
C ALA A 285 -13.88 -52.03 33.78
N LYS A 286 -14.87 -52.92 33.60
CA LYS A 286 -15.53 -53.12 32.30
C LYS A 286 -16.47 -51.98 31.92
N ALA A 287 -17.21 -51.43 32.88
CA ALA A 287 -18.00 -50.22 32.71
C ALA A 287 -17.09 -49.03 32.36
N ALA A 288 -16.04 -48.80 33.16
CA ALA A 288 -15.05 -47.77 32.86
C ALA A 288 -14.45 -47.94 31.46
N GLN A 289 -14.17 -49.17 31.01
CA GLN A 289 -13.70 -49.44 29.64
C GLN A 289 -14.69 -48.97 28.57
N VAL A 290 -15.91 -49.51 28.58
CA VAL A 290 -16.88 -49.31 27.49
C VAL A 290 -17.27 -47.83 27.38
N TYR A 291 -17.68 -47.22 28.50
CA TYR A 291 -18.14 -45.83 28.49
C TYR A 291 -17.00 -44.82 28.24
N THR A 292 -15.75 -45.11 28.65
CA THR A 292 -14.62 -44.24 28.32
C THR A 292 -14.26 -44.31 26.83
N ILE A 293 -14.23 -45.49 26.22
CA ILE A 293 -13.93 -45.63 24.77
C ILE A 293 -15.01 -44.94 23.93
N LEU A 294 -16.30 -45.15 24.25
CA LEU A 294 -17.40 -44.50 23.54
C LEU A 294 -17.39 -42.97 23.73
N THR A 295 -17.08 -42.47 24.94
CA THR A 295 -17.01 -41.02 25.17
C THR A 295 -15.82 -40.36 24.47
N ILE A 296 -14.67 -41.03 24.43
CA ILE A 296 -13.51 -40.58 23.64
C ILE A 296 -13.89 -40.52 22.16
N GLY A 297 -14.57 -41.56 21.63
CA GLY A 297 -15.03 -41.61 20.25
C GLY A 297 -15.98 -40.47 19.88
N ASP A 298 -17.07 -40.31 20.63
CA ASP A 298 -18.06 -39.25 20.45
C ASP A 298 -17.43 -37.84 20.52
N GLY A 299 -16.61 -37.61 21.56
CA GLY A 299 -15.89 -36.36 21.72
C GLY A 299 -14.91 -36.07 20.58
N LEU A 300 -14.21 -37.07 20.04
CA LEU A 300 -13.31 -36.90 18.89
C LEU A 300 -14.06 -36.57 17.60
N VAL A 301 -15.17 -37.26 17.32
CA VAL A 301 -16.04 -36.98 16.16
C VAL A 301 -16.57 -35.54 16.23
N ALA A 302 -17.05 -35.12 17.40
CA ALA A 302 -17.47 -33.73 17.63
C ALA A 302 -16.29 -32.74 17.49
N GLN A 303 -15.09 -33.07 17.99
CA GLN A 303 -13.90 -32.22 17.92
C GLN A 303 -13.38 -32.04 16.48
N VAL A 304 -13.43 -33.06 15.62
CA VAL A 304 -13.06 -32.92 14.21
C VAL A 304 -13.97 -31.92 13.48
N SER A 305 -15.29 -32.03 13.68
CA SER A 305 -16.24 -31.03 13.18
C SER A 305 -15.96 -29.65 13.76
N ALA A 306 -15.79 -29.54 15.08
CA ALA A 306 -15.56 -28.28 15.79
C ALA A 306 -14.28 -27.56 15.36
N LEU A 307 -13.20 -28.31 15.11
CA LEU A 307 -11.93 -27.81 14.60
C LEU A 307 -12.13 -27.19 13.21
N LEU A 308 -12.69 -27.96 12.28
CA LEU A 308 -12.94 -27.53 10.90
C LEU A 308 -13.83 -26.28 10.87
N THR A 309 -14.93 -26.23 11.61
CA THR A 309 -15.80 -25.04 11.67
C THR A 309 -15.10 -23.83 12.30
N SER A 310 -14.30 -24.03 13.36
CA SER A 310 -13.63 -22.92 14.07
C SER A 310 -12.48 -22.31 13.27
N VAL A 311 -11.78 -23.13 12.47
CA VAL A 311 -10.74 -22.68 11.54
C VAL A 311 -11.37 -21.99 10.32
N SER A 312 -12.46 -22.55 9.77
CA SER A 312 -13.24 -21.89 8.69
C SER A 312 -13.65 -20.48 9.12
N ALA A 313 -14.22 -20.37 10.32
CA ALA A 313 -14.68 -19.11 10.88
C ALA A 313 -13.54 -18.09 11.09
N GLY A 314 -12.46 -18.50 11.74
CA GLY A 314 -11.30 -17.63 11.95
C GLY A 314 -10.64 -17.17 10.65
N MET A 315 -10.56 -18.03 9.64
CA MET A 315 -9.97 -17.69 8.33
C MET A 315 -10.84 -16.68 7.55
N VAL A 316 -12.17 -16.81 7.61
CA VAL A 316 -13.08 -15.83 6.98
C VAL A 316 -13.04 -14.48 7.71
N THR A 317 -12.88 -14.44 9.05
CA THR A 317 -12.77 -13.17 9.79
C THR A 317 -11.39 -12.51 9.68
N THR A 318 -10.33 -13.26 9.39
CA THR A 318 -8.96 -12.73 9.21
C THR A 318 -8.57 -12.42 7.77
N ARG A 319 -9.35 -12.84 6.77
CA ARG A 319 -9.09 -12.50 5.37
C ARG A 319 -9.24 -10.99 5.15
N VAL A 320 -8.10 -10.33 4.95
CA VAL A 320 -7.98 -8.92 4.61
C VAL A 320 -8.55 -8.65 3.22
N ILE A 321 -9.17 -7.48 3.03
CA ILE A 321 -9.64 -7.02 1.72
C ILE A 321 -8.45 -6.38 1.00
N SER A 322 -7.79 -7.16 0.13
CA SER A 322 -6.75 -6.65 -0.78
C SER A 322 -7.40 -5.87 -1.93
N GLU A 323 -7.11 -4.57 -2.08
CA GLU A 323 -7.80 -3.67 -3.03
C GLU A 323 -7.43 -3.89 -4.52
N GLN A 324 -6.67 -4.93 -4.85
CA GLN A 324 -6.31 -5.25 -6.24
C GLN A 324 -7.46 -5.97 -6.94
N GLU A 325 -7.91 -5.43 -8.08
CA GLU A 325 -9.00 -6.00 -8.89
C GLU A 325 -8.59 -7.31 -9.59
N GLY A 326 -8.68 -8.44 -8.87
CA GLY A 326 -8.51 -9.78 -9.43
C GLY A 326 -8.70 -10.89 -8.39
N ASP A 327 -9.13 -12.07 -8.84
CA ASP A 327 -9.36 -13.25 -7.97
C ASP A 327 -8.04 -13.86 -7.46
N VAL A 328 -7.45 -13.23 -6.44
CA VAL A 328 -6.23 -13.74 -5.78
C VAL A 328 -6.61 -14.76 -4.70
N ASN A 329 -6.53 -16.03 -5.09
CA ASN A 329 -6.62 -17.18 -4.18
C ASN A 329 -5.61 -17.05 -3.02
N LEU A 330 -6.05 -17.30 -1.79
CA LEU A 330 -5.25 -17.14 -0.56
C LEU A 330 -3.89 -17.87 -0.62
N GLY A 331 -3.87 -19.09 -1.18
CA GLY A 331 -2.64 -19.85 -1.36
C GLY A 331 -1.62 -19.20 -2.31
N ARG A 332 -2.08 -18.44 -3.32
CA ARG A 332 -1.20 -17.66 -4.20
C ARG A 332 -0.68 -16.41 -3.49
N GLU A 333 -1.55 -15.71 -2.76
CA GLU A 333 -1.21 -14.53 -1.94
C GLU A 333 -0.10 -14.87 -0.93
N ILE A 334 -0.32 -15.89 -0.09
CA ILE A 334 0.66 -16.40 0.88
C ILE A 334 1.95 -16.84 0.18
N ALA A 335 1.86 -17.58 -0.94
CA ALA A 335 3.05 -18.00 -1.67
C ALA A 335 3.86 -16.80 -2.19
N THR A 336 3.21 -15.77 -2.76
CA THR A 336 3.91 -14.56 -3.24
C THR A 336 4.53 -13.75 -2.10
N GLN A 337 3.83 -13.58 -0.97
CA GLN A 337 4.35 -12.85 0.18
C GLN A 337 5.55 -13.56 0.82
N LEU A 338 5.47 -14.89 0.99
CA LEU A 338 6.56 -15.67 1.57
C LEU A 338 7.78 -15.74 0.63
N THR A 339 7.57 -15.99 -0.67
CA THR A 339 8.67 -16.12 -1.64
C THR A 339 9.35 -14.81 -2.01
N ALA A 340 8.75 -13.65 -1.71
CA ALA A 340 9.36 -12.32 -1.90
C ALA A 340 10.61 -12.07 -1.03
N HIS A 341 10.90 -12.92 -0.03
CA HIS A 341 12.01 -12.73 0.91
C HIS A 341 12.98 -13.94 0.91
N PRO A 342 13.73 -14.20 -0.19
CA PRO A 342 14.60 -15.37 -0.31
C PRO A 342 15.67 -15.48 0.78
N LYS A 343 16.15 -14.35 1.32
CA LYS A 343 17.11 -14.31 2.45
C LYS A 343 16.56 -15.03 3.70
N ALA A 344 15.26 -15.00 3.94
CA ALA A 344 14.64 -15.69 5.09
C ALA A 344 14.76 -17.21 4.98
N PHE A 345 14.56 -17.78 3.78
CA PHE A 345 14.74 -19.21 3.52
C PHE A 345 16.18 -19.65 3.77
N LEU A 346 17.17 -18.87 3.31
CA LEU A 346 18.58 -19.20 3.49
C LEU A 346 19.02 -19.13 4.97
N ILE A 347 18.53 -18.14 5.72
CA ILE A 347 18.76 -18.06 7.18
C ILE A 347 18.09 -19.24 7.90
N ALA A 348 16.85 -19.59 7.56
CA ALA A 348 16.15 -20.74 8.11
C ALA A 348 16.86 -22.07 7.80
N SER A 349 17.35 -22.24 6.57
CA SER A 349 18.17 -23.38 6.16
C SER A 349 19.46 -23.50 6.98
N GLY A 350 20.19 -22.40 7.16
CA GLY A 350 21.41 -22.37 7.98
C GLY A 350 21.12 -22.71 9.44
N PHE A 351 20.04 -22.18 10.01
CA PHE A 351 19.59 -22.50 11.36
C PHE A 351 19.19 -23.98 11.52
N LEU A 352 18.44 -24.54 10.58
CA LEU A 352 18.05 -25.96 10.60
C LEU A 352 19.25 -26.90 10.45
N ALA A 353 20.24 -26.55 9.63
CA ALA A 353 21.47 -27.32 9.49
C ALA A 353 22.32 -27.25 10.79
N LEU A 354 22.48 -26.06 11.37
CA LEU A 354 23.17 -25.88 12.65
C LEU A 354 22.51 -26.68 13.77
N LEU A 355 21.18 -26.57 13.90
CA LEU A 355 20.40 -27.25 14.94
C LEU A 355 20.35 -28.77 14.73
N GLY A 356 20.36 -29.23 13.47
CA GLY A 356 20.52 -30.64 13.13
C GLY A 356 21.87 -31.23 13.55
N VAL A 357 22.96 -30.45 13.52
CA VAL A 357 24.33 -30.92 13.82
C VAL A 357 24.75 -30.67 15.27
N ALA A 358 24.31 -29.56 15.89
CA ALA A 358 24.79 -29.10 17.20
C ALA A 358 23.93 -29.57 18.40
N THR A 359 22.73 -30.12 18.16
CA THR A 359 21.85 -30.68 19.20
C THR A 359 21.61 -32.17 18.98
N PRO A 360 21.29 -32.97 20.02
CA PRO A 360 21.10 -34.41 19.93
C PRO A 360 19.73 -34.80 19.32
N LEU A 361 19.32 -34.07 18.29
CA LEU A 361 18.08 -34.27 17.52
C LEU A 361 18.38 -35.13 16.28
N PRO A 362 17.35 -35.68 15.60
CA PRO A 362 17.55 -36.48 14.40
C PRO A 362 18.20 -35.68 13.25
N THR A 363 19.51 -35.82 13.08
CA THR A 363 20.33 -35.15 12.03
C THR A 363 19.71 -35.28 10.64
N ILE A 364 19.28 -36.48 10.25
CA ILE A 364 18.83 -36.80 8.89
C ILE A 364 17.57 -35.98 8.49
N PRO A 365 16.46 -35.98 9.26
CA PRO A 365 15.33 -35.07 9.01
C PRO A 365 15.69 -33.59 8.94
N PHE A 366 16.52 -33.08 9.88
CA PHE A 366 16.87 -31.67 9.91
C PHE A 366 17.73 -31.25 8.71
N LEU A 367 18.70 -32.07 8.31
CA LEU A 367 19.53 -31.83 7.13
C LEU A 367 18.74 -31.99 5.82
N MET A 368 17.76 -32.90 5.76
CA MET A 368 16.86 -33.01 4.59
C MET A 368 16.02 -31.74 4.42
N ILE A 369 15.37 -31.28 5.50
CA ILE A 369 14.52 -30.07 5.44
C ILE A 369 15.37 -28.83 5.18
N ALA A 370 16.56 -28.72 5.80
CA ALA A 370 17.53 -27.66 5.48
C ALA A 370 17.90 -27.68 3.98
N GLY A 371 18.20 -28.84 3.40
CA GLY A 371 18.49 -28.98 1.97
C GLY A 371 17.35 -28.49 1.06
N VAL A 372 16.10 -28.88 1.37
CA VAL A 372 14.91 -28.43 0.61
C VAL A 372 14.68 -26.92 0.76
N VAL A 373 14.70 -26.39 1.99
CA VAL A 373 14.47 -24.97 2.27
C VAL A 373 15.60 -24.11 1.68
N GLY A 374 16.86 -24.56 1.77
CA GLY A 374 18.03 -23.90 1.24
C GLY A 374 18.07 -23.88 -0.29
N THR A 375 17.75 -24.99 -0.95
CA THR A 375 17.65 -25.02 -2.43
C THR A 375 16.50 -24.15 -2.94
N LEU A 376 15.35 -24.13 -2.26
CA LEU A 376 14.25 -23.22 -2.59
C LEU A 376 14.68 -21.74 -2.43
N GLY A 377 15.31 -21.40 -1.30
CA GLY A 377 15.80 -20.05 -1.01
C GLY A 377 16.87 -19.57 -2.00
N PHE A 378 17.80 -20.45 -2.37
CA PHE A 378 18.85 -20.15 -3.35
C PHE A 378 18.27 -19.97 -4.76
N GLY A 379 17.33 -20.83 -5.17
CA GLY A 379 16.61 -20.69 -6.44
C GLY A 379 15.82 -19.39 -6.54
N LEU A 380 15.12 -19.01 -5.46
CA LEU A 380 14.43 -17.73 -5.37
C LEU A 380 15.41 -16.54 -5.36
N GLN A 381 16.56 -16.64 -4.67
CA GLN A 381 17.57 -15.59 -4.71
C GLN A 381 18.12 -15.40 -6.13
N HIS A 382 18.49 -16.48 -6.84
CA HIS A 382 18.92 -16.40 -8.24
C HIS A 382 17.83 -15.86 -9.17
N ALA A 383 16.55 -16.15 -8.92
CA ALA A 383 15.44 -15.61 -9.71
C ALA A 383 15.22 -14.09 -9.49
N VAL A 384 15.51 -13.59 -8.29
CA VAL A 384 15.50 -12.15 -7.98
C VAL A 384 16.77 -11.47 -8.51
N GLN A 385 17.96 -12.04 -8.30
CA GLN A 385 19.22 -11.48 -8.80
C GLN A 385 19.27 -11.43 -10.34
N ARG A 386 18.69 -12.41 -11.05
CA ARG A 386 18.49 -12.33 -12.52
C ARG A 386 17.49 -11.25 -12.98
N ARG A 387 16.86 -10.52 -12.06
CA ARG A 387 16.07 -9.31 -12.32
C ARG A 387 16.74 -8.03 -11.79
N GLU A 388 17.80 -8.13 -11.01
CA GLU A 388 18.49 -7.01 -10.36
C GLU A 388 19.92 -6.79 -10.89
N GLU A 389 20.58 -7.78 -11.49
CA GLU A 389 21.84 -7.59 -12.22
C GLU A 389 21.61 -7.12 -13.66
N PRO A 390 22.11 -5.94 -14.07
CA PRO A 390 22.21 -5.58 -15.48
C PRO A 390 23.32 -6.41 -16.15
N GLY A 391 23.03 -7.02 -17.29
CA GLY A 391 23.89 -8.01 -17.94
C GLY A 391 25.20 -7.43 -18.50
N LEU A 392 26.27 -7.42 -17.70
CA LEU A 392 27.66 -7.16 -18.11
C LEU A 392 28.26 -8.35 -18.90
N ALA A 393 27.59 -8.75 -19.97
CA ALA A 393 28.00 -9.80 -20.90
C ALA A 393 27.45 -9.54 -22.33
N GLY A 394 27.55 -8.28 -22.78
CA GLY A 394 26.94 -7.79 -24.02
C GLY A 394 27.82 -6.82 -24.80
N ALA A 395 29.14 -7.04 -24.83
CA ALA A 395 30.07 -6.25 -25.66
C ALA A 395 30.00 -6.70 -27.14
N ALA A 396 28.85 -6.48 -27.77
CA ALA A 396 28.67 -6.50 -29.20
C ALA A 396 28.43 -5.06 -29.69
N THR A 397 28.91 -4.74 -30.88
CA THR A 397 28.66 -3.43 -31.49
C THR A 397 27.21 -3.37 -31.98
N GLU A 398 26.31 -2.86 -31.16
CA GLU A 398 25.06 -2.30 -31.65
C GLU A 398 25.32 -0.86 -32.11
N GLU A 399 25.45 -0.71 -33.44
CA GLU A 399 25.22 0.56 -34.12
C GLU A 399 23.82 1.07 -33.75
N GLU A 400 23.62 2.39 -33.60
CA GLU A 400 22.30 2.95 -33.30
C GLU A 400 21.28 2.57 -34.39
N PRO A 401 20.23 1.79 -34.08
CA PRO A 401 19.04 1.80 -34.90
C PRO A 401 18.22 3.03 -34.52
N GLU A 402 17.91 3.89 -35.48
CA GLU A 402 16.82 4.87 -35.35
C GLU A 402 15.49 4.12 -35.25
N GLY A 403 15.18 3.58 -34.07
CA GLY A 403 14.14 2.57 -33.87
C GLY A 403 13.44 2.68 -32.52
N GLU A 404 12.17 3.11 -32.58
CA GLU A 404 11.12 2.99 -31.57
C GLU A 404 11.53 2.99 -30.08
N VAL A 405 11.41 4.17 -29.46
CA VAL A 405 11.40 4.30 -27.99
C VAL A 405 10.24 3.46 -27.43
N GLN A 406 10.57 2.30 -26.83
CA GLN A 406 9.66 1.63 -25.91
C GLN A 406 9.46 2.54 -24.69
N ALA A 407 8.40 3.34 -24.73
CA ALA A 407 8.07 4.28 -23.68
C ALA A 407 7.73 3.50 -22.39
N THR A 408 8.67 3.46 -21.45
CA THR A 408 8.34 3.18 -20.05
C THR A 408 7.24 4.15 -19.65
N ALA A 409 6.05 3.65 -19.27
CA ALA A 409 4.82 4.44 -19.14
C ALA A 409 4.81 5.49 -18.00
N HIS A 410 5.96 5.75 -17.40
CA HIS A 410 6.18 6.74 -16.35
C HIS A 410 7.39 7.61 -16.74
N PRO A 411 7.29 8.96 -16.63
CA PRO A 411 8.37 9.87 -16.99
C PRO A 411 9.57 9.68 -16.06
N VAL A 412 10.78 9.98 -16.55
CA VAL A 412 11.98 9.93 -15.71
C VAL A 412 12.00 11.20 -14.84
N PRO A 413 12.03 11.10 -13.49
CA PRO A 413 11.84 12.27 -12.62
C PRO A 413 12.85 13.40 -12.87
N VAL A 414 14.13 13.08 -13.12
CA VAL A 414 15.16 14.06 -13.48
C VAL A 414 16.09 13.52 -14.56
N VAL A 415 16.30 14.31 -15.61
CA VAL A 415 17.28 14.03 -16.67
C VAL A 415 18.19 15.24 -16.87
N LEU A 416 19.50 15.01 -16.94
CA LEU A 416 20.49 15.98 -17.39
C LEU A 416 20.88 15.64 -18.84
N GLU A 417 20.48 16.48 -19.79
CA GLU A 417 20.88 16.38 -21.21
C GLU A 417 22.09 17.31 -21.48
N LEU A 418 23.11 16.79 -22.18
CA LEU A 418 24.38 17.47 -22.42
C LEU A 418 24.76 17.45 -23.91
N ALA A 419 25.34 18.55 -24.38
CA ALA A 419 25.92 18.66 -25.72
C ALA A 419 27.15 17.74 -25.91
N PRO A 420 27.55 17.46 -27.18
CA PRO A 420 28.58 16.45 -27.48
C PRO A 420 29.94 16.73 -26.86
N GLU A 421 30.29 18.00 -26.60
CA GLU A 421 31.59 18.40 -26.05
C GLU A 421 31.81 17.88 -24.62
N PHE A 422 30.73 17.63 -23.86
CA PHE A 422 30.79 17.08 -22.51
C PHE A 422 30.88 15.54 -22.48
N THR A 423 30.86 14.85 -23.62
CA THR A 423 30.80 13.37 -23.68
C THR A 423 32.03 12.71 -23.03
N SER A 424 33.19 13.38 -23.03
CA SER A 424 34.38 12.96 -22.29
C SER A 424 34.18 12.99 -20.77
N MET A 425 33.48 14.02 -20.25
CA MET A 425 33.29 14.27 -18.82
C MET A 425 32.26 13.34 -18.16
N ILE A 426 31.52 12.55 -18.95
CA ILE A 426 30.53 11.57 -18.46
C ILE A 426 30.93 10.11 -18.73
N ASP A 427 32.09 9.89 -19.38
CA ASP A 427 32.62 8.56 -19.67
C ASP A 427 33.18 7.92 -18.39
N THR A 428 32.45 6.97 -17.80
CA THR A 428 32.84 6.25 -16.58
C THR A 428 34.10 5.39 -16.73
N SER A 429 34.57 5.16 -17.97
CA SER A 429 35.86 4.51 -18.24
C SER A 429 37.03 5.39 -17.80
N LYS A 430 36.85 6.72 -17.88
CA LYS A 430 37.86 7.73 -17.50
C LYS A 430 37.79 8.10 -16.01
N PRO A 431 38.88 8.60 -15.43
CA PRO A 431 38.86 9.14 -14.06
C PRO A 431 37.88 10.31 -13.92
N GLU A 432 37.84 11.20 -14.91
CA GLU A 432 36.97 12.38 -14.99
C GLU A 432 35.48 12.01 -14.81
N GLY A 433 34.96 11.10 -15.62
CA GLY A 433 33.56 10.65 -15.50
C GLY A 433 33.22 9.99 -14.17
N ARG A 434 34.17 9.27 -13.56
CA ARG A 434 33.97 8.70 -12.20
C ARG A 434 33.89 9.80 -11.13
N GLU A 435 34.68 10.86 -11.25
CA GLU A 435 34.61 12.00 -10.34
C GLU A 435 33.35 12.85 -10.56
N PHE A 436 32.90 13.03 -11.81
CA PHE A 436 31.63 13.69 -12.13
C PHE A 436 30.43 13.00 -11.45
N PHE A 437 30.28 11.68 -11.60
CA PHE A 437 29.17 10.95 -10.96
C PHE A 437 29.28 10.92 -9.42
N LYS A 438 30.49 10.95 -8.86
CA LYS A 438 30.75 11.08 -7.42
C LYS A 438 30.33 12.46 -6.90
N THR A 439 30.66 13.52 -7.62
CA THR A 439 30.24 14.90 -7.31
C THR A 439 28.72 15.06 -7.46
N LEU A 440 28.10 14.43 -8.46
CA LEU A 440 26.63 14.40 -8.60
C LEU A 440 25.94 13.73 -7.40
N GLN A 441 26.53 12.66 -6.85
CA GLN A 441 26.05 12.05 -5.60
C GLN A 441 26.27 12.97 -4.40
N GLN A 442 27.39 13.70 -4.32
CA GLN A 442 27.64 14.69 -3.27
C GLN A 442 26.57 15.81 -3.30
N VAL A 443 26.26 16.40 -4.46
CA VAL A 443 25.21 17.42 -4.60
C VAL A 443 23.85 16.91 -4.12
N ARG A 444 23.44 15.68 -4.49
CA ARG A 444 22.19 15.08 -3.98
C ARG A 444 22.21 14.87 -2.46
N ASN A 445 23.34 14.41 -1.92
CA ASN A 445 23.53 14.23 -0.48
C ASN A 445 23.56 15.56 0.28
N GLU A 446 24.06 16.64 -0.33
CA GLU A 446 24.08 17.99 0.22
C GLU A 446 22.69 18.63 0.20
N LEU A 447 21.92 18.46 -0.87
CA LEU A 447 20.53 18.90 -0.93
C LEU A 447 19.64 18.14 0.08
N TYR A 448 19.82 16.83 0.24
CA TYR A 448 19.19 16.07 1.33
C TYR A 448 19.68 16.58 2.69
N ARG A 449 20.97 16.93 2.83
CA ARG A 449 21.52 17.45 4.08
C ARG A 449 21.03 18.86 4.43
N GLU A 450 20.72 19.68 3.44
CA GLU A 450 20.14 21.00 3.65
C GLU A 450 18.65 20.88 3.94
N LEU A 451 17.87 20.28 3.03
CA LEU A 451 16.39 20.36 3.05
C LEU A 451 15.68 19.17 3.71
N GLY A 452 16.32 18.00 3.82
CA GLY A 452 15.68 16.76 4.30
C GLY A 452 14.83 16.03 3.24
N VAL A 453 14.86 16.45 1.98
CA VAL A 453 14.09 15.86 0.87
C VAL A 453 14.86 14.74 0.18
N GLN A 454 14.23 13.59 -0.02
CA GLN A 454 14.83 12.43 -0.70
C GLN A 454 14.77 12.60 -2.23
N PHE A 455 15.70 13.39 -2.80
CA PHE A 455 15.74 13.64 -4.25
C PHE A 455 15.92 12.36 -5.07
N PRO A 456 15.18 12.20 -6.20
CA PRO A 456 15.30 11.03 -7.07
C PRO A 456 16.68 10.92 -7.75
N GLY A 457 16.94 9.79 -8.40
CA GLY A 457 18.14 9.59 -9.20
C GLY A 457 18.12 10.43 -10.49
N VAL A 458 19.23 11.11 -10.79
CA VAL A 458 19.41 11.90 -12.01
C VAL A 458 19.94 11.00 -13.13
N ARG A 459 19.23 10.91 -14.26
CA ARG A 459 19.70 10.20 -15.47
C ARG A 459 20.46 11.17 -16.36
N VAL A 460 21.69 10.84 -16.74
CA VAL A 460 22.51 11.70 -17.63
C VAL A 460 22.41 11.17 -19.07
N ARG A 461 22.25 12.07 -20.05
CA ARG A 461 22.20 11.78 -21.50
C ARG A 461 23.19 12.70 -22.21
N GLY A 462 24.28 12.14 -22.76
CA GLY A 462 25.22 12.88 -23.61
C GLY A 462 24.77 12.99 -25.07
N ASN A 463 25.63 13.58 -25.91
CA ASN A 463 25.47 13.69 -27.37
C ASN A 463 24.10 14.26 -27.82
N ARG A 464 23.66 15.36 -27.19
CA ARG A 464 22.35 15.99 -27.47
C ARG A 464 22.52 17.27 -28.30
N PRO A 465 21.69 17.53 -29.32
CA PRO A 465 21.80 18.74 -30.14
C PRO A 465 21.28 19.98 -29.38
N LEU A 466 22.12 20.52 -28.48
CA LEU A 466 21.79 21.65 -27.60
C LEU A 466 22.54 22.95 -27.95
N GLY A 467 23.36 22.94 -28.99
CA GLY A 467 24.33 24.01 -29.31
C GLY A 467 25.66 23.82 -28.57
N GLU A 468 26.69 24.56 -29.00
CA GLU A 468 28.06 24.44 -28.47
C GLU A 468 28.10 24.60 -26.95
N GLY A 469 28.55 23.57 -26.24
CA GLY A 469 28.64 23.59 -24.78
C GLY A 469 27.29 23.73 -24.06
N GLY A 470 26.19 23.40 -24.73
CA GLY A 470 24.83 23.46 -24.20
C GLY A 470 24.49 22.36 -23.19
N TRP A 471 23.68 22.69 -22.19
CA TRP A 471 23.13 21.73 -21.23
C TRP A 471 21.66 22.02 -20.92
N CYS A 472 20.91 20.99 -20.52
CA CYS A 472 19.49 21.09 -20.18
C CYS A 472 19.12 20.15 -19.03
N VAL A 473 18.54 20.68 -17.95
CA VAL A 473 17.90 19.88 -16.90
C VAL A 473 16.42 19.74 -17.20
N ARG A 474 15.95 18.50 -17.24
CA ARG A 474 14.53 18.14 -17.42
C ARG A 474 14.00 17.52 -16.13
N ILE A 475 12.81 17.93 -15.72
CA ILE A 475 12.11 17.42 -14.53
C ILE A 475 10.78 16.87 -15.01
N PHE A 476 10.49 15.60 -14.70
CA PHE A 476 9.39 14.81 -15.30
C PHE A 476 9.35 14.93 -16.83
N ASP A 477 10.52 14.76 -17.47
CA ASP A 477 10.82 14.99 -18.89
C ASP A 477 10.51 16.41 -19.45
N VAL A 478 9.99 17.36 -18.66
CA VAL A 478 9.82 18.78 -19.07
C VAL A 478 11.16 19.53 -18.96
N PRO A 479 11.66 20.18 -20.04
CA PRO A 479 12.95 20.88 -20.03
C PRO A 479 12.86 22.27 -19.37
N LEU A 480 13.03 22.34 -18.04
CA LEU A 480 12.83 23.56 -17.25
C LEU A 480 14.06 24.48 -17.17
N PHE A 481 15.28 23.93 -17.16
CA PHE A 481 16.51 24.72 -17.09
C PHE A 481 17.42 24.42 -18.27
N ARG A 482 18.03 25.47 -18.82
CA ARG A 482 19.00 25.39 -19.92
C ARG A 482 20.07 26.45 -19.74
N GLY A 483 21.27 26.14 -20.18
CA GLY A 483 22.37 27.10 -20.31
C GLY A 483 23.41 26.59 -21.28
N ALA A 484 24.50 27.33 -21.42
CA ALA A 484 25.68 26.92 -22.17
C ALA A 484 26.94 27.40 -21.43
N ILE A 485 28.01 26.61 -21.54
CA ILE A 485 29.35 26.99 -21.06
C ILE A 485 30.24 27.06 -22.31
N PRO A 486 30.88 28.21 -22.60
CA PRO A 486 31.83 28.30 -23.72
C PRO A 486 32.92 27.22 -23.64
N PRO A 487 33.16 26.42 -24.69
CA PRO A 487 34.20 25.40 -24.69
C PRO A 487 35.57 25.98 -24.33
N GLY A 488 36.26 25.38 -23.36
CA GLY A 488 37.57 25.83 -22.88
C GLY A 488 37.53 26.92 -21.79
N PHE A 489 36.36 27.30 -21.27
CA PHE A 489 36.22 28.30 -20.20
C PHE A 489 35.86 27.66 -18.85
N GLY A 490 36.36 28.27 -17.77
CA GLY A 490 35.91 28.02 -16.39
C GLY A 490 35.07 29.18 -15.85
N PHE A 491 34.26 28.92 -14.84
CA PHE A 491 33.39 29.90 -14.18
C PHE A 491 34.07 30.54 -12.96
N VAL A 492 33.90 31.85 -12.76
CA VAL A 492 34.49 32.60 -11.65
C VAL A 492 33.43 33.51 -11.00
N ARG A 493 33.27 33.43 -9.67
CA ARG A 493 32.32 34.26 -8.88
C ARG A 493 32.84 35.68 -8.61
N ALA A 494 33.21 36.40 -9.67
CA ALA A 494 33.61 37.80 -9.62
C ALA A 494 33.19 38.53 -10.91
N PRO A 495 32.95 39.86 -10.86
CA PRO A 495 32.56 40.63 -12.03
C PRO A 495 33.69 40.67 -13.07
N ALA A 496 33.33 40.70 -14.36
CA ALA A 496 34.29 40.68 -15.46
C ALA A 496 35.33 41.82 -15.39
N GLU A 497 34.95 42.98 -14.81
CA GLU A 497 35.81 44.14 -14.58
C GLU A 497 37.08 43.78 -13.77
N GLN A 498 36.99 42.87 -12.80
CA GLN A 498 38.13 42.44 -11.98
C GLN A 498 39.23 41.77 -12.83
N PHE A 499 38.87 41.16 -13.97
CA PHE A 499 39.79 40.41 -14.83
C PHE A 499 40.13 41.10 -16.15
N ALA A 500 39.63 42.32 -16.39
CA ALA A 500 39.94 43.08 -17.59
C ALA A 500 41.46 43.28 -17.82
N ALA A 501 42.25 43.30 -16.74
CA ALA A 501 43.70 43.39 -16.79
C ALA A 501 44.42 42.12 -17.29
N LEU A 502 43.74 40.97 -17.40
CA LEU A 502 44.34 39.73 -17.91
C LEU A 502 44.53 39.73 -19.44
N GLY A 503 43.83 40.61 -20.17
CA GLY A 503 43.79 40.62 -21.63
C GLY A 503 43.04 39.44 -22.28
N ALA A 504 42.39 38.61 -21.46
CA ALA A 504 41.60 37.45 -21.89
C ALA A 504 40.22 37.87 -22.42
N GLU A 505 39.60 37.03 -23.25
CA GLU A 505 38.17 37.18 -23.57
C GLU A 505 37.32 36.75 -22.36
N VAL A 506 36.90 37.70 -21.54
CA VAL A 506 36.07 37.43 -20.35
C VAL A 506 34.59 37.63 -20.69
N ARG A 507 33.76 36.60 -20.49
CA ARG A 507 32.32 36.63 -20.84
C ARG A 507 31.48 36.78 -19.56
N PRO A 508 30.66 37.85 -19.41
CA PRO A 508 29.85 38.05 -18.21
C PRO A 508 28.69 37.05 -18.12
N VAL A 509 28.36 36.62 -16.91
CA VAL A 509 27.23 35.73 -16.57
C VAL A 509 26.68 36.11 -15.19
N GLN A 510 25.59 35.47 -14.74
CA GLN A 510 25.13 35.58 -13.35
C GLN A 510 25.49 34.30 -12.57
N ASP A 511 25.88 34.42 -11.31
CA ASP A 511 26.08 33.27 -10.44
C ASP A 511 24.74 32.60 -10.08
N PRO A 512 24.53 31.31 -10.37
CA PRO A 512 23.21 30.66 -10.21
C PRO A 512 22.75 30.54 -8.75
N ILE A 513 23.65 30.67 -7.76
CA ILE A 513 23.32 30.58 -6.33
C ILE A 513 22.87 31.92 -5.73
N SER A 514 23.54 33.02 -6.09
CA SER A 514 23.34 34.36 -5.51
C SER A 514 22.69 35.39 -6.45
N GLY A 515 22.69 35.16 -7.77
CA GLY A 515 22.23 36.11 -8.78
C GLY A 515 23.16 37.31 -9.00
N ARG A 516 24.34 37.33 -8.38
CA ARG A 516 25.35 38.39 -8.57
C ARG A 516 26.04 38.27 -9.93
N GLN A 517 26.67 39.35 -10.39
CA GLN A 517 27.55 39.30 -11.56
C GLN A 517 28.72 38.34 -11.31
N ALA A 518 28.98 37.51 -12.33
CA ALA A 518 30.05 36.55 -12.41
C ALA A 518 30.63 36.57 -13.84
N CYS A 519 31.62 35.74 -14.14
CA CYS A 519 32.13 35.61 -15.49
C CYS A 519 32.64 34.19 -15.82
N PHE A 520 32.66 33.87 -17.10
CA PHE A 520 33.48 32.82 -17.66
C PHE A 520 34.82 33.40 -18.11
N VAL A 521 35.91 32.70 -17.78
CA VAL A 521 37.29 33.05 -18.12
C VAL A 521 37.96 31.81 -18.74
N PRO A 522 38.80 31.92 -19.79
CA PRO A 522 39.46 30.75 -20.39
C PRO A 522 40.31 29.98 -19.36
N LEU A 523 40.26 28.64 -19.41
CA LEU A 523 40.88 27.74 -18.41
C LEU A 523 42.40 27.91 -18.29
N GLU A 524 43.07 28.37 -19.35
CA GLU A 524 44.51 28.68 -19.37
C GLU A 524 44.92 29.80 -18.38
N TYR A 525 43.97 30.62 -17.92
CA TYR A 525 44.21 31.67 -16.93
C TYR A 525 43.95 31.23 -15.48
N ALA A 526 43.67 29.95 -15.21
CA ALA A 526 43.29 29.45 -13.89
C ALA A 526 44.26 29.87 -12.76
N ASP A 527 45.57 29.70 -12.95
CA ASP A 527 46.59 30.08 -11.97
C ASP A 527 46.59 31.60 -11.70
N ARG A 528 46.43 32.42 -12.75
CA ARG A 528 46.36 33.89 -12.62
C ARG A 528 45.07 34.35 -11.93
N VAL A 529 43.96 33.64 -12.11
CA VAL A 529 42.72 33.91 -11.38
C VAL A 529 42.89 33.59 -9.88
N ALA A 530 43.65 32.54 -9.55
CA ALA A 530 44.03 32.22 -8.17
C ALA A 530 44.97 33.27 -7.55
N ASP A 531 45.99 33.74 -8.28
CA ASP A 531 46.86 34.86 -7.86
C ASP A 531 46.06 36.15 -7.57
N MET A 532 44.98 36.38 -8.33
CA MET A 532 44.05 37.50 -8.13
C MET A 532 42.99 37.25 -7.04
N GLY A 533 43.16 36.20 -6.22
CA GLY A 533 42.35 35.91 -5.04
C GLY A 533 40.98 35.28 -5.33
N ALA A 534 40.76 34.77 -6.54
CA ALA A 534 39.50 34.15 -6.96
C ALA A 534 39.67 32.66 -7.27
N SER A 535 38.60 31.88 -7.08
CA SER A 535 38.57 30.46 -7.42
C SER A 535 37.83 30.24 -8.74
N MET A 536 38.48 29.53 -9.67
CA MET A 536 37.89 29.09 -10.93
C MET A 536 37.26 27.71 -10.77
N MET A 537 36.07 27.53 -11.35
CA MET A 537 35.26 26.32 -11.35
C MET A 537 35.25 25.68 -12.73
N GLY A 538 35.50 24.37 -12.80
CA GLY A 538 35.44 23.61 -14.06
C GLY A 538 34.01 23.51 -14.64
N PRO A 539 33.86 23.23 -15.95
CA PRO A 539 32.54 23.10 -16.59
C PRO A 539 31.67 22.01 -15.94
N ASP A 540 32.29 20.91 -15.54
CA ASP A 540 31.69 19.77 -14.84
C ASP A 540 31.03 20.21 -13.52
N HIS A 541 31.77 20.94 -12.68
CA HIS A 541 31.29 21.39 -11.38
C HIS A 541 30.29 22.56 -11.51
N TYR A 542 30.37 23.35 -12.59
CA TYR A 542 29.36 24.35 -12.92
C TYR A 542 28.02 23.71 -13.29
N VAL A 543 28.00 22.73 -14.21
CA VAL A 543 26.75 22.03 -14.59
C VAL A 543 26.14 21.31 -13.38
N LEU A 544 26.96 20.73 -12.49
CA LEU A 544 26.46 20.12 -11.25
C LEU A 544 25.96 21.15 -10.24
N THR A 545 26.52 22.37 -10.21
CA THR A 545 26.00 23.49 -9.42
C THR A 545 24.63 23.96 -9.94
N GLU A 546 24.47 24.11 -11.26
CA GLU A 546 23.21 24.45 -11.92
C GLU A 546 22.13 23.38 -11.69
N LEU A 547 22.49 22.10 -11.84
CA LEU A 547 21.64 20.97 -11.48
C LEU A 547 21.23 21.04 -9.99
N GLY A 548 22.16 21.38 -9.11
CA GLY A 548 21.88 21.58 -7.69
C GLY A 548 20.84 22.68 -7.44
N VAL A 549 20.99 23.82 -8.11
CA VAL A 549 20.04 24.95 -8.03
C VAL A 549 18.67 24.59 -8.64
N ALA A 550 18.64 23.89 -9.77
CA ALA A 550 17.41 23.41 -10.42
C ALA A 550 16.64 22.44 -9.50
N LEU A 551 17.31 21.42 -8.97
CA LEU A 551 16.73 20.48 -8.00
C LEU A 551 16.21 21.22 -6.76
N LYS A 552 16.97 22.20 -6.23
CA LYS A 552 16.59 22.96 -5.04
C LYS A 552 15.33 23.79 -5.26
N ARG A 553 15.20 24.48 -6.40
CA ARG A 553 14.00 25.28 -6.75
C ARG A 553 12.75 24.41 -6.89
N HIS A 554 12.91 23.16 -7.36
CA HIS A 554 11.83 22.19 -7.55
C HIS A 554 11.74 21.14 -6.43
N ALA A 555 12.32 21.40 -5.26
CA ALA A 555 12.38 20.44 -4.17
C ALA A 555 10.99 20.03 -3.62
N ALA A 556 9.97 20.87 -3.79
CA ALA A 556 8.59 20.54 -3.43
C ALA A 556 7.92 19.56 -4.43
N ASP A 557 8.33 19.58 -5.70
CA ASP A 557 7.77 18.70 -6.74
C ASP A 557 8.23 17.23 -6.58
N PHE A 558 9.29 17.01 -5.79
CA PHE A 558 9.77 15.68 -5.37
C PHE A 558 9.22 15.22 -4.01
N LEU A 559 8.23 15.94 -3.44
CA LEU A 559 7.52 15.54 -2.22
C LEU A 559 6.06 15.20 -2.54
N GLY A 560 5.82 13.98 -3.01
CA GLY A 560 4.49 13.41 -3.11
C GLY A 560 4.04 12.75 -1.79
N ILE A 561 2.84 12.19 -1.83
CA ILE A 561 2.25 11.45 -0.70
C ILE A 561 3.08 10.19 -0.36
N GLN A 562 3.72 9.57 -1.34
CA GLN A 562 4.52 8.35 -1.15
C GLN A 562 5.84 8.65 -0.44
N GLU A 563 6.51 9.73 -0.82
CA GLU A 563 7.78 10.18 -0.25
C GLU A 563 7.57 10.67 1.19
N VAL A 564 6.47 11.38 1.44
CA VAL A 564 6.06 11.80 2.79
C VAL A 564 5.67 10.59 3.66
N GLN A 565 4.96 9.60 3.11
CA GLN A 565 4.68 8.34 3.82
C GLN A 565 5.97 7.57 4.18
N ALA A 566 6.92 7.44 3.26
CA ALA A 566 8.19 6.76 3.52
C ALA A 566 9.03 7.46 4.61
N LEU A 567 9.09 8.79 4.56
CA LEU A 567 9.70 9.64 5.59
C LEU A 567 8.99 9.50 6.95
N ILE A 568 7.66 9.38 6.95
CA ILE A 568 6.85 9.11 8.14
C ILE A 568 7.12 7.72 8.72
N ASP A 569 7.26 6.68 7.89
CA ASP A 569 7.55 5.32 8.33
C ASP A 569 8.98 5.16 8.89
N GLU A 570 9.93 5.96 8.40
CA GLU A 570 11.26 6.07 9.01
C GLU A 570 11.19 6.77 10.38
N VAL A 571 10.59 7.96 10.43
CA VAL A 571 10.42 8.75 11.68
C VAL A 571 9.61 7.97 12.73
N GLY A 572 8.59 7.24 12.31
CA GLY A 572 7.71 6.41 13.14
C GLY A 572 8.40 5.29 13.89
N ARG A 573 9.60 4.86 13.46
CA ARG A 573 10.46 3.92 14.22
C ARG A 573 11.03 4.57 15.49
N SER A 574 11.16 5.91 15.51
CA SER A 574 11.78 6.67 16.60
C SER A 574 10.78 7.39 17.51
N ILE A 575 9.65 7.88 16.96
CA ILE A 575 8.63 8.64 17.70
C ILE A 575 7.19 8.18 17.41
N PRO A 576 6.87 6.87 17.52
CA PRO A 576 5.58 6.31 17.12
C PRO A 576 4.38 6.88 17.88
N ALA A 577 4.56 7.34 19.12
CA ALA A 577 3.50 7.92 19.94
C ALA A 577 3.02 9.27 19.38
N LEU A 578 3.96 10.20 19.13
CA LEU A 578 3.65 11.51 18.53
C LEU A 578 3.05 11.35 17.14
N LEU A 579 3.61 10.45 16.32
CA LEU A 579 3.10 10.21 14.97
C LEU A 579 1.62 9.81 14.99
N LYS A 580 1.24 8.81 15.80
CA LYS A 580 -0.15 8.34 15.94
C LYS A 580 -1.11 9.41 16.49
N GLU A 581 -0.60 10.39 17.23
CA GLU A 581 -1.42 11.47 17.76
C GLU A 581 -1.65 12.61 16.75
N VAL A 582 -0.72 12.83 15.82
CA VAL A 582 -0.82 13.90 14.80
C VAL A 582 -1.44 13.37 13.50
N VAL A 583 -0.99 12.21 13.02
CA VAL A 583 -1.32 11.67 11.68
C VAL A 583 -1.95 10.29 11.82
N PRO A 584 -3.14 10.03 11.24
CA PRO A 584 -4.03 10.96 10.54
C PRO A 584 -4.94 11.80 11.48
N LYS A 585 -4.81 11.63 12.81
CA LYS A 585 -5.80 12.05 13.82
C LYS A 585 -6.08 13.56 13.88
N LEU A 586 -5.05 14.41 13.74
CA LEU A 586 -5.17 15.87 13.75
C LEU A 586 -5.01 16.46 12.34
N VAL A 587 -4.09 15.91 11.56
CA VAL A 587 -3.73 16.33 10.20
C VAL A 587 -3.78 15.09 9.28
N PRO A 588 -4.58 15.10 8.20
CA PRO A 588 -4.56 14.02 7.21
C PRO A 588 -3.28 14.07 6.35
N MET A 589 -2.93 12.95 5.73
CA MET A 589 -1.67 12.80 4.98
C MET A 589 -1.48 13.85 3.87
N THR A 590 -2.57 14.21 3.18
CA THR A 590 -2.59 15.24 2.13
C THR A 590 -2.19 16.61 2.70
N SER A 591 -2.81 17.04 3.81
CA SER A 591 -2.49 18.31 4.47
C SER A 591 -1.08 18.33 5.06
N LEU A 592 -0.55 17.20 5.54
CA LEU A 592 0.85 17.13 5.98
C LEU A 592 1.81 17.25 4.78
N THR A 593 1.53 16.53 3.69
CA THR A 593 2.29 16.66 2.43
C THR A 593 2.31 18.11 1.96
N GLU A 594 1.15 18.78 1.98
CA GLU A 594 1.00 20.17 1.58
C GLU A 594 1.74 21.18 2.48
N VAL A 595 1.80 20.92 3.81
CA VAL A 595 2.63 21.71 4.75
C VAL A 595 4.12 21.51 4.46
N LEU A 596 4.58 20.27 4.26
CA LEU A 596 5.98 19.96 4.00
C LEU A 596 6.46 20.55 2.66
N GLN A 597 5.63 20.47 1.62
CA GLN A 597 5.86 21.13 0.32
C GLN A 597 6.04 22.64 0.49
N ARG A 598 5.17 23.32 1.24
CA ARG A 598 5.25 24.77 1.48
C ARG A 598 6.50 25.19 2.26
N LEU A 599 6.93 24.39 3.23
CA LEU A 599 8.20 24.60 3.93
C LEU A 599 9.37 24.52 2.93
N VAL A 600 9.42 23.44 2.14
CA VAL A 600 10.50 23.17 1.19
C VAL A 600 10.54 24.14 0.01
N GLN A 601 9.39 24.63 -0.48
CA GLN A 601 9.31 25.68 -1.52
C GLN A 601 10.02 26.97 -1.09
N GLU A 602 10.04 27.28 0.21
CA GLU A 602 10.78 28.41 0.77
C GLU A 602 12.17 28.03 1.31
N GLU A 603 12.70 26.89 0.86
CA GLU A 603 13.93 26.25 1.33
C GLU A 603 14.02 26.01 2.86
N ILE A 604 12.88 25.90 3.56
CA ILE A 604 12.84 25.53 4.98
C ILE A 604 12.95 24.01 5.09
N SER A 605 13.87 23.57 5.95
CA SER A 605 14.34 22.18 5.99
C SER A 605 13.46 21.30 6.87
N ILE A 606 12.89 20.25 6.27
CA ILE A 606 11.94 19.34 6.91
C ILE A 606 12.59 18.21 7.70
N ARG A 607 13.93 18.22 7.88
CA ARG A 607 14.65 17.19 8.65
C ARG A 607 14.10 17.03 10.07
N ASP A 608 13.82 18.12 10.79
CA ASP A 608 13.31 18.03 12.17
C ASP A 608 11.80 17.76 12.19
N MET A 609 11.43 16.56 11.73
CA MET A 609 10.07 16.05 11.79
C MET A 609 9.55 15.94 13.22
N ARG A 610 10.41 15.92 14.25
CA ARG A 610 9.96 15.97 15.64
C ARG A 610 9.40 17.35 15.97
N ALA A 611 10.14 18.42 15.66
CA ALA A 611 9.66 19.79 15.87
C ALA A 611 8.43 20.11 15.00
N ILE A 612 8.42 19.67 13.74
CA ILE A 612 7.27 19.85 12.83
C ILE A 612 6.02 19.14 13.37
N LEU A 613 6.10 17.86 13.74
CA LEU A 613 4.97 17.13 14.29
C LEU A 613 4.53 17.68 15.66
N GLN A 614 5.45 18.15 16.51
CA GLN A 614 5.09 18.80 17.78
C GLN A 614 4.38 20.14 17.59
N SER A 615 4.78 20.94 16.59
CA SER A 615 4.09 22.18 16.23
C SER A 615 2.69 21.87 15.69
N LEU A 616 2.55 20.91 14.77
CA LEU A 616 1.26 20.46 14.27
C LEU A 616 0.36 19.88 15.38
N ALA A 617 0.90 19.12 16.33
CA ALA A 617 0.15 18.62 17.49
C ALA A 617 -0.51 19.73 18.32
N ARG A 618 0.12 20.91 18.38
CA ARG A 618 -0.38 22.10 19.07
C ARG A 618 -1.40 22.86 18.21
N TRP A 619 -1.01 23.24 16.99
CA TRP A 619 -1.79 24.19 16.18
C TRP A 619 -2.92 23.55 15.38
N ALA A 620 -2.78 22.29 14.96
CA ALA A 620 -3.82 21.58 14.17
C ALA A 620 -5.06 21.19 14.99
N GLN A 621 -5.14 21.57 16.27
CA GLN A 621 -6.37 21.50 17.07
C GLN A 621 -7.28 22.72 16.82
N VAL A 622 -6.69 23.86 16.44
CA VAL A 622 -7.39 25.15 16.27
C VAL A 622 -7.50 25.52 14.80
N GLU A 623 -6.42 25.36 14.04
CA GLU A 623 -6.35 25.66 12.60
C GLU A 623 -6.37 24.37 11.77
N LYS A 624 -6.96 24.42 10.57
CA LYS A 624 -7.03 23.32 9.61
C LYS A 624 -6.51 23.68 8.21
N ASP A 625 -6.38 24.95 7.87
CA ASP A 625 -5.76 25.40 6.61
C ASP A 625 -4.26 25.02 6.57
N PRO A 626 -3.80 24.15 5.64
CA PRO A 626 -2.38 23.80 5.48
C PRO A 626 -1.49 25.01 5.21
N ALA A 627 -1.99 26.03 4.52
CA ALA A 627 -1.24 27.25 4.25
C ALA A 627 -1.01 28.12 5.51
N THR A 628 -1.88 28.00 6.53
CA THR A 628 -1.75 28.72 7.81
C THR A 628 -1.04 27.86 8.86
N LEU A 629 -1.22 26.54 8.85
CA LEU A 629 -0.40 25.60 9.63
C LEU A 629 1.10 25.70 9.27
N ALA A 630 1.44 25.92 7.99
CA ALA A 630 2.83 26.16 7.58
C ALA A 630 3.46 27.40 8.27
N GLU A 631 2.72 28.50 8.44
CA GLU A 631 3.22 29.71 9.13
C GLU A 631 3.48 29.47 10.61
N TYR A 632 2.61 28.70 11.27
CA TYR A 632 2.80 28.28 12.67
C TYR A 632 4.02 27.36 12.83
N VAL A 633 4.19 26.38 11.93
CA VAL A 633 5.37 25.49 11.93
C VAL A 633 6.65 26.29 11.72
N ARG A 634 6.69 27.24 10.76
CA ARG A 634 7.84 28.15 10.58
C ARG A 634 8.18 28.92 11.86
N SER A 635 7.16 29.43 12.56
CA SER A 635 7.31 30.22 13.80
C SER A 635 7.83 29.39 14.99
N ASP A 636 7.50 28.09 15.05
CA ASP A 636 8.12 27.15 16.00
C ASP A 636 9.56 26.75 15.57
N LEU A 637 9.82 26.59 14.26
CA LEU A 637 11.15 26.29 13.70
C LEU A 637 12.16 27.47 13.70
N LYS A 638 11.81 28.61 14.32
CA LYS A 638 12.59 29.86 14.31
C LYS A 638 14.09 29.73 14.55
N GLN A 639 14.56 28.80 15.40
CA GLN A 639 16.00 28.60 15.62
C GLN A 639 16.71 28.09 14.35
N GLN A 640 16.10 27.16 13.63
CA GLN A 640 16.62 26.57 12.39
C GLN A 640 16.60 27.59 11.24
N ILE A 641 15.51 28.35 11.13
CA ILE A 641 15.36 29.45 10.16
C ILE A 641 16.42 30.54 10.43
N SER A 642 16.53 30.97 11.69
CA SER A 642 17.52 31.96 12.14
C SER A 642 18.94 31.54 11.82
N PHE A 643 19.34 30.32 12.19
CA PHE A 643 20.68 29.80 11.93
C PHE A 643 21.01 29.74 10.44
N LYS A 644 20.06 29.28 9.61
CA LYS A 644 20.23 29.23 8.14
C LYS A 644 20.50 30.61 7.55
N PHE A 645 19.73 31.63 7.95
CA PHE A 645 19.81 32.95 7.31
C PHE A 645 20.81 33.92 7.98
N SER A 646 21.26 33.67 9.21
CA SER A 646 22.43 34.36 9.80
C SER A 646 23.77 33.71 9.44
N GLY A 647 23.77 32.54 8.76
CA GLY A 647 24.97 31.76 8.45
C GLY A 647 25.70 31.26 9.70
N GLY A 648 24.99 31.08 10.82
CA GLY A 648 25.56 30.82 12.14
C GLY A 648 26.13 32.06 12.85
N GLY A 649 26.08 33.24 12.24
CA GLY A 649 26.40 34.52 12.87
C GLY A 649 25.39 34.93 13.94
N ARG A 650 25.80 35.87 14.80
CA ARG A 650 24.94 36.46 15.87
C ARG A 650 24.04 37.60 15.39
N GLU A 651 24.18 38.00 14.13
CA GLU A 651 23.53 39.16 13.54
C GLU A 651 22.83 38.76 12.24
N LEU A 652 21.68 39.38 11.95
CA LEU A 652 20.88 39.11 10.76
C LEU A 652 20.60 40.41 10.01
N ASN A 653 21.18 40.53 8.82
CA ASN A 653 21.01 41.67 7.93
C ASN A 653 19.65 41.57 7.21
N VAL A 654 18.76 42.56 7.43
CA VAL A 654 17.41 42.57 6.87
C VAL A 654 17.05 43.89 6.20
N TYR A 655 16.20 43.81 5.17
CA TYR A 655 15.44 44.94 4.66
C TYR A 655 14.08 45.00 5.38
N LEU A 656 13.74 46.16 5.93
CA LEU A 656 12.43 46.36 6.57
C LEU A 656 11.39 46.83 5.54
N LEU A 657 10.14 46.41 5.70
CA LEU A 657 9.03 46.99 4.95
C LEU A 657 8.61 48.36 5.51
N GLU A 658 7.96 49.17 4.68
CA GLU A 658 7.20 50.33 5.14
C GLU A 658 5.76 49.91 5.54
N PRO A 659 5.20 50.40 6.66
CA PRO A 659 3.84 50.05 7.10
C PRO A 659 2.75 50.32 6.07
N GLN A 660 2.95 51.27 5.14
CA GLN A 660 2.03 51.51 4.03
C GLN A 660 1.91 50.28 3.10
N ILE A 661 3.04 49.59 2.85
CA ILE A 661 3.09 48.38 2.02
C ILE A 661 2.44 47.22 2.76
N GLU A 662 2.76 47.03 4.05
CA GLU A 662 2.09 46.01 4.86
C GLU A 662 0.57 46.21 4.91
N GLN A 663 0.12 47.45 5.11
CA GLN A 663 -1.31 47.76 5.19
C GLN A 663 -2.02 47.61 3.85
N ALA A 664 -1.35 47.93 2.73
CA ALA A 664 -1.88 47.69 1.38
C ALA A 664 -2.04 46.18 1.09
N ILE A 665 -1.04 45.36 1.44
CA ILE A 665 -1.14 43.90 1.30
C ILE A 665 -2.22 43.35 2.24
N ARG A 666 -2.22 43.74 3.52
CA ARG A 666 -3.18 43.31 4.54
C ARG A 666 -4.62 43.63 4.16
N GLY A 667 -4.89 44.82 3.63
CA GLY A 667 -6.21 45.23 3.13
C GLY A 667 -6.65 44.49 1.86
N ALA A 668 -5.72 43.89 1.11
CA ALA A 668 -5.98 43.11 -0.09
C ALA A 668 -6.12 41.60 0.17
N ILE A 669 -5.93 41.10 1.40
CA ILE A 669 -6.14 39.68 1.72
C ILE A 669 -7.65 39.39 1.80
N GLN A 670 -8.19 38.69 0.81
CA GLN A 670 -9.56 38.19 0.84
C GLN A 670 -9.60 36.77 1.42
N ARG A 671 -10.49 36.56 2.39
CA ARG A 671 -10.74 35.24 3.01
C ARG A 671 -11.98 34.60 2.38
N THR A 672 -11.87 33.36 1.93
CA THR A 672 -12.95 32.58 1.33
C THR A 672 -13.06 31.20 1.99
N ALA A 673 -14.15 30.47 1.71
CA ALA A 673 -14.31 29.09 2.17
C ALA A 673 -13.28 28.09 1.56
N GLN A 674 -12.54 28.49 0.52
CA GLN A 674 -11.47 27.69 -0.10
C GLN A 674 -10.06 28.14 0.32
N GLY A 675 -9.94 29.12 1.21
CA GLY A 675 -8.66 29.67 1.66
C GLY A 675 -8.58 31.19 1.53
N SER A 676 -7.42 31.76 1.85
CA SER A 676 -7.18 33.21 1.87
C SER A 676 -6.16 33.64 0.82
N TYR A 677 -6.54 34.49 -0.13
CA TYR A 677 -5.73 34.88 -1.28
C TYR A 677 -5.51 36.40 -1.35
N LEU A 678 -4.54 36.85 -2.15
CA LEU A 678 -4.21 38.26 -2.33
C LEU A 678 -4.95 38.85 -3.55
N ALA A 679 -5.89 39.75 -3.32
CA ALA A 679 -6.63 40.50 -4.33
C ALA A 679 -6.09 41.93 -4.43
N LEU A 680 -4.79 42.07 -4.73
CA LEU A 680 -4.12 43.37 -4.80
C LEU A 680 -4.31 44.03 -6.17
N ASP A 681 -4.51 45.35 -6.16
CA ASP A 681 -4.52 46.18 -7.37
C ASP A 681 -3.22 46.00 -8.21
N PRO A 682 -3.31 45.76 -9.54
CA PRO A 682 -2.14 45.53 -10.38
C PRO A 682 -1.11 46.66 -10.38
N ASP A 683 -1.52 47.92 -10.26
CA ASP A 683 -0.57 49.05 -10.26
C ASP A 683 0.09 49.23 -8.89
N MET A 684 -0.62 48.96 -7.79
CA MET A 684 0.01 48.79 -6.47
C MET A 684 1.02 47.62 -6.47
N ALA A 685 0.68 46.47 -7.06
CA ALA A 685 1.56 45.32 -7.17
C ALA A 685 2.86 45.65 -7.93
N ARG A 686 2.74 46.32 -9.10
CA ARG A 686 3.87 46.84 -9.90
C ARG A 686 4.75 47.80 -9.09
N ARG A 687 4.15 48.72 -8.33
CA ARG A 687 4.88 49.71 -7.53
C ARG A 687 5.62 49.08 -6.35
N ILE A 688 5.07 48.04 -5.71
CA ILE A 688 5.76 47.26 -4.67
C ILE A 688 6.95 46.48 -5.27
N LEU A 689 6.77 45.84 -6.43
CA LEU A 689 7.85 45.14 -7.13
C LEU A 689 8.99 46.09 -7.53
N ALA A 690 8.66 47.24 -8.11
CA ALA A 690 9.65 48.27 -8.46
C ALA A 690 10.39 48.83 -7.23
N ALA A 691 9.69 49.04 -6.11
CA ALA A 691 10.30 49.46 -4.85
C ALA A 691 11.27 48.41 -4.30
N ALA A 692 10.85 47.14 -4.26
CA ALA A 692 11.70 46.02 -3.82
C ALA A 692 12.94 45.90 -4.72
N ARG A 693 12.77 45.86 -6.04
CA ARG A 693 13.88 45.76 -7.01
C ARG A 693 14.88 46.92 -6.86
N LYS A 694 14.40 48.15 -6.63
CA LYS A 694 15.25 49.33 -6.39
C LYS A 694 16.04 49.23 -5.09
N SER A 695 15.39 48.89 -3.98
CA SER A 695 16.03 48.75 -2.66
C SER A 695 17.02 47.57 -2.58
N LEU A 696 16.92 46.59 -3.49
CA LEU A 696 17.71 45.37 -3.50
C LEU A 696 18.84 45.35 -4.56
N ALA A 697 19.00 46.43 -5.33
CA ALA A 697 20.07 46.54 -6.33
C ALA A 697 21.45 46.61 -5.67
N ASP A 698 21.62 47.49 -4.68
CA ASP A 698 22.89 47.74 -4.00
C ASP A 698 23.05 46.84 -2.75
N LEU A 699 23.12 45.53 -2.98
CA LEU A 699 23.33 44.53 -1.93
C LEU A 699 24.79 44.56 -1.41
N PRO A 700 25.03 44.77 -0.10
CA PRO A 700 26.39 44.75 0.45
C PRO A 700 27.06 43.39 0.22
N SER A 701 28.37 43.41 -0.07
CA SER A 701 29.14 42.22 -0.47
C SER A 701 29.06 41.06 0.53
N THR A 702 28.91 41.36 1.83
CA THR A 702 28.72 40.39 2.94
C THR A 702 27.35 39.71 2.99
N ALA A 703 26.31 40.25 2.34
CA ALA A 703 24.96 39.70 2.37
C ALA A 703 24.73 38.68 1.23
N SER A 704 24.98 37.39 1.48
CA SER A 704 24.89 36.33 0.48
C SER A 704 23.51 36.17 -0.17
N ARG A 705 22.43 36.49 0.56
CA ARG A 705 21.06 36.60 0.03
C ARG A 705 20.28 37.72 0.75
N PRO A 706 19.43 38.49 0.06
CA PRO A 706 18.55 39.47 0.69
C PRO A 706 17.44 38.81 1.51
N VAL A 707 17.31 39.25 2.77
CA VAL A 707 16.20 38.91 3.66
C VAL A 707 15.30 40.13 3.85
N ILE A 708 14.01 40.01 3.56
CA ILE A 708 12.99 41.00 3.92
C ILE A 708 12.29 40.54 5.19
N LEU A 709 12.06 41.48 6.12
CA LEU A 709 11.37 41.26 7.38
C LEU A 709 10.03 42.01 7.43
N THR A 710 8.97 41.29 7.80
CA THR A 710 7.57 41.79 7.79
C THR A 710 6.70 41.11 8.85
N ALA A 711 5.48 41.61 9.06
CA ALA A 711 4.46 40.98 9.88
C ALA A 711 4.04 39.58 9.37
N VAL A 712 3.71 38.68 10.30
CA VAL A 712 3.38 37.27 10.02
C VAL A 712 2.20 37.13 9.04
N ASP A 713 1.19 37.99 9.18
CA ASP A 713 -0.03 37.95 8.37
C ASP A 713 0.19 38.41 6.91
N VAL A 714 1.27 39.14 6.65
CA VAL A 714 1.68 39.65 5.33
C VAL A 714 2.71 38.72 4.66
N ARG A 715 3.54 38.04 5.45
CA ARG A 715 4.75 37.31 5.01
C ARG A 715 4.58 36.44 3.77
N ARG A 716 3.66 35.46 3.80
CA ARG A 716 3.45 34.51 2.67
C ARG A 716 2.94 35.20 1.39
N TYR A 717 2.13 36.25 1.54
CA TYR A 717 1.60 37.02 0.42
C TYR A 717 2.69 37.87 -0.23
N LEU A 718 3.57 38.46 0.57
CA LEU A 718 4.74 39.16 0.07
C LEU A 718 5.72 38.20 -0.61
N LYS A 719 6.01 37.01 -0.06
CA LYS A 719 6.85 36.02 -0.74
C LYS A 719 6.26 35.63 -2.10
N LYS A 720 4.96 35.32 -2.17
CA LYS A 720 4.30 34.91 -3.43
C LYS A 720 4.26 36.04 -4.47
N LEU A 721 4.14 37.30 -4.04
CA LEU A 721 4.23 38.47 -4.93
C LEU A 721 5.65 38.64 -5.53
N LEU A 722 6.70 38.41 -4.73
CA LEU A 722 8.08 38.60 -5.15
C LEU A 722 8.70 37.40 -5.89
N GLU A 723 8.16 36.19 -5.71
CA GLU A 723 8.73 34.92 -6.21
C GLU A 723 9.03 34.89 -7.71
N LEU A 724 8.21 35.54 -8.54
CA LEU A 724 8.35 35.54 -10.00
C LEU A 724 9.42 36.51 -10.53
N ASP A 725 9.66 37.62 -9.84
CA ASP A 725 10.57 38.70 -10.30
C ASP A 725 11.92 38.69 -9.54
N LEU A 726 11.90 38.20 -8.30
CA LEU A 726 13.01 38.21 -7.35
C LEU A 726 13.08 36.87 -6.57
N PRO A 727 13.22 35.71 -7.26
CA PRO A 727 13.16 34.38 -6.63
C PRO A 727 14.17 34.19 -5.49
N GLN A 728 15.35 34.82 -5.60
CA GLN A 728 16.44 34.78 -4.62
C GLN A 728 16.15 35.52 -3.30
N VAL A 729 15.04 36.27 -3.22
CA VAL A 729 14.64 37.00 -2.01
C VAL A 729 13.98 36.07 -1.00
N VAL A 730 14.48 36.11 0.23
CA VAL A 730 13.90 35.45 1.40
C VAL A 730 12.95 36.42 2.10
N VAL A 731 11.76 35.97 2.49
CA VAL A 731 10.80 36.79 3.28
C VAL A 731 10.51 36.07 4.59
N LEU A 732 11.00 36.66 5.68
CA LEU A 732 10.82 36.15 7.04
C LEU A 732 9.82 36.99 7.83
N SER A 733 9.18 36.37 8.82
CA SER A 733 8.37 37.10 9.79
C SER A 733 9.12 37.40 11.09
N TYR A 734 8.67 38.42 11.84
CA TYR A 734 9.22 38.72 13.16
C TYR A 734 9.13 37.55 14.17
N GLN A 735 8.26 36.55 13.95
CA GLN A 735 8.14 35.38 14.83
C GLN A 735 9.08 34.23 14.44
N GLU A 736 9.65 34.26 13.23
CA GLU A 736 10.65 33.29 12.73
C GLU A 736 12.09 33.62 13.15
N ILE A 737 12.31 34.79 13.76
CA ILE A 737 13.60 35.22 14.27
C ILE A 737 13.76 34.78 15.74
N SER A 738 14.91 34.20 16.04
CA SER A 738 15.32 33.85 17.39
C SER A 738 15.68 35.12 18.19
N PRO A 739 15.18 35.30 19.43
CA PRO A 739 15.48 36.47 20.26
C PRO A 739 16.95 36.55 20.72
N LEU A 740 17.79 35.61 20.29
CA LEU A 740 19.24 35.58 20.51
C LEU A 740 20.03 36.27 19.38
N LEU A 741 19.38 36.64 18.27
CA LEU A 741 19.99 37.37 17.14
C LEU A 741 19.78 38.88 17.25
N THR A 742 20.82 39.65 16.93
CA THR A 742 20.71 41.09 16.67
C THR A 742 20.21 41.30 15.24
N VAL A 743 19.04 41.92 15.07
CA VAL A 743 18.51 42.29 13.75
C VAL A 743 19.15 43.60 13.30
N GLN A 744 19.95 43.57 12.22
CA GLN A 744 20.55 44.75 11.62
C GLN A 744 19.75 45.21 10.39
N PRO A 745 19.07 46.37 10.42
CA PRO A 745 18.34 46.88 9.26
C PRO A 745 19.30 47.52 8.26
N ILE A 746 19.60 46.83 7.15
CA ILE A 746 20.48 47.32 6.08
C ILE A 746 19.77 48.25 5.08
N GLY A 747 18.44 48.30 5.12
CA GLY A 747 17.65 49.21 4.29
C GLY A 747 16.15 49.13 4.56
N ARG A 748 15.38 49.98 3.89
CA ARG A 748 13.91 49.95 3.93
C ARG A 748 13.32 49.98 2.51
N ILE A 749 12.32 49.14 2.28
CA ILE A 749 11.53 49.15 1.04
C ILE A 749 10.38 50.14 1.24
N SER A 750 10.34 51.18 0.41
CA SER A 750 9.35 52.27 0.47
C SER A 750 8.80 52.57 -0.92
N LEU A 751 7.53 53.02 -0.99
CA LEU A 751 6.92 53.49 -2.22
C LEU A 751 7.37 54.92 -2.60
N ALA A 752 8.03 55.64 -1.69
CA ALA A 752 8.56 56.97 -1.95
C ALA A 752 9.83 56.90 -2.83
N GLY A 753 9.70 57.31 -4.09
CA GLY A 753 10.79 57.28 -5.07
C GLY A 753 10.68 56.17 -6.12
N VAL A 754 9.54 55.48 -6.19
CA VAL A 754 9.01 54.90 -7.44
C VAL A 754 8.11 55.97 -8.09
N GLY A 755 8.14 56.08 -9.42
CA GLY A 755 7.25 56.99 -10.16
C GLY A 755 5.76 56.70 -9.93
N ARG A 756 4.91 57.65 -10.30
CA ARG A 756 3.46 57.40 -10.47
C ARG A 756 3.22 56.59 -11.74
#